data_AF-N6TW70-F1
#
_entry.id   AF-N6TW70-F1
#
_cell.length_a   1.000
_cell.length_b   1.000
_cell.length_c   1.000
_cell.angle_alpha   90.00
_cell.angle_beta   90.00
_cell.angle_gamma   90.00
#
_symmetry.space_group_name_H-M   'P 1'
#
loop_
_entity.id
_entity.type
_entity.pdbx_description
1 polymer ?
#
loop_
_entity_poly.entity_id
_entity_poly.type
_entity_poly.pdbx_seq_one_letter_code
_entity_poly.pdbx_strand_id
1 'polypeptide(L)'
;MGAMFRSEQMALAQLFIQPEAGYSAISEIGEVGCVQFRDLNKDVNMFQRKFVSEVRRCDELERKLRFIESEVRKDNVRIPDVVDFPKAPNPRESIDLELHSISKNATVQEIFQFIKIYKHNAIISKHDNNNYVIFQAKVEKTEGEIKEMTENSVNLKSNYLELTELRHVLEKTQQFFSDQDEANGYESAHKALITDDHNASIRGHLGFVAGVINRERVPGFERMLWRISRGNVFLRRAAIEKPLEDPQTGNEHFKTVFVAFFQGEQLKSRIKKVCVGFHASLYPCPSTHKERVDMLQEVKTRLEDLQMVLNQTEDHRQRVLMGVAKELQNWSVMVCKMKAIYHTLNLFNMDVTKKCLIGECWVPSNDISTVQKALGDGSTASGSSIPSFLNIIDTSEMPPTFNRTNKFTRGFQNLIDVYGMASYRECNPALYTIITFPFLFAVMFGDSGHAIIMAAFGLWLILAEKKIAAQKGKSEIFNIFFGGRYIILLMGLFSCYTGLVYNDIFSKSINIFGTSWRVNATTLPPNFTVHTSSDSTVELQLNPRENYQGSPYFIGLDPVWQVSKNKIIFLNSYKMKLSIVIAVVHMIFGVTVSTFNFVHFRKRASLLLEFLPQILLLCFLFLWMVVMIFIKWIKYDGSLDGIDTKRGSSCAPSVLIYFINMMLFSGTTSATSDCDTYMFDSQPLVQYILILGALICIPWMLLGKPIYIICTRKGAKKEIAHVRSNGDVIPNLEMTEVSTNGSGATLEAGQTIKHEEEEEEEEPMSEIWVHQAIHTIEYVLSTISHTASYLRLWALSLAHAQLSEVLWNMVFQMGLTVEGYIGVVYIYVFFAVWALFTLAILVLMEGLSAFLHTLRLHWVEFMSKFYAGQGYPFEPFSFKKILDEEEEGVE
;
A
#
# COMPACT_ATOMS: atom_id res chain seq x y z
N MET A 1 -13.31 -11.42 -23.83
CA MET A 1 -14.04 -10.24 -23.29
C MET A 1 -15.03 -10.59 -22.16
N GLY A 2 -15.49 -11.84 -21.99
CA GLY A 2 -16.45 -12.19 -20.92
C GLY A 2 -15.88 -12.27 -19.49
N ALA A 3 -14.57 -12.39 -19.31
CA ALA A 3 -13.92 -12.64 -18.01
C ALA A 3 -13.80 -11.42 -17.07
N MET A 4 -14.17 -10.22 -17.52
CA MET A 4 -14.13 -9.03 -16.68
C MET A 4 -15.49 -8.68 -16.10
N PHE A 5 -16.58 -9.05 -16.80
CA PHE A 5 -17.95 -8.79 -16.35
C PHE A 5 -18.28 -9.57 -15.07
N ARG A 6 -17.70 -10.76 -14.92
CA ARG A 6 -17.83 -11.66 -13.77
C ARG A 6 -16.54 -12.42 -13.55
N SER A 7 -16.39 -12.99 -12.36
CA SER A 7 -15.27 -13.87 -12.06
C SER A 7 -15.21 -15.08 -12.98
N GLU A 8 -14.00 -15.60 -13.19
CA GLU A 8 -13.79 -16.79 -13.98
C GLU A 8 -14.39 -18.05 -13.35
N GLN A 9 -14.65 -19.06 -14.19
CA GLN A 9 -15.05 -20.36 -13.70
C GLN A 9 -13.85 -21.07 -13.08
N MET A 10 -14.06 -21.62 -11.89
CA MET A 10 -13.05 -22.33 -11.10
C MET A 10 -13.48 -23.78 -11.00
N ALA A 11 -12.51 -24.68 -11.10
CA ALA A 11 -12.69 -26.09 -10.83
C ALA A 11 -11.82 -26.45 -9.62
N LEU A 12 -12.39 -27.25 -8.70
CA LEU A 12 -11.59 -27.91 -7.68
C LEU A 12 -10.92 -29.11 -8.35
N ALA A 13 -9.60 -29.14 -8.30
CA ALA A 13 -8.80 -30.20 -8.86
C ALA A 13 -8.00 -30.91 -7.76
N GLN A 14 -7.96 -32.23 -7.83
CA GLN A 14 -7.14 -33.09 -6.99
C GLN A 14 -5.96 -33.61 -7.79
N LEU A 15 -4.78 -33.39 -7.24
CA LEU A 15 -3.48 -33.72 -7.80
C LEU A 15 -2.95 -34.97 -7.13
N PHE A 16 -2.60 -35.98 -7.93
CA PHE A 16 -1.89 -37.17 -7.47
C PHE A 16 -0.45 -37.11 -7.95
N ILE A 17 0.47 -36.90 -7.02
CA ILE A 17 1.88 -36.69 -7.32
C ILE A 17 2.73 -37.71 -6.56
N GLN A 18 3.72 -38.29 -7.22
CA GLN A 18 4.68 -39.15 -6.53
C GLN A 18 5.65 -38.33 -5.67
N PRO A 19 6.07 -38.82 -4.49
CA PRO A 19 7.01 -38.10 -3.64
C PRO A 19 8.33 -37.71 -4.34
N GLU A 20 8.85 -38.58 -5.22
CA GLU A 20 10.09 -38.34 -6.00
C GLU A 20 9.90 -37.25 -7.06
N ALA A 21 8.71 -37.16 -7.67
CA ALA A 21 8.36 -36.15 -8.66
C ALA A 21 7.80 -34.86 -8.03
N GLY A 22 7.53 -34.86 -6.71
CA GLY A 22 6.85 -33.78 -6.00
C GLY A 22 7.52 -32.43 -6.16
N TYR A 23 8.84 -32.38 -6.00
CA TYR A 23 9.61 -31.14 -6.10
C TYR A 23 9.57 -30.57 -7.53
N SER A 24 9.88 -31.38 -8.54
CA SER A 24 9.91 -30.94 -9.94
C SER A 24 8.52 -30.57 -10.47
N ALA A 25 7.47 -31.32 -10.08
CA ALA A 25 6.10 -31.01 -10.48
C ALA A 25 5.62 -29.66 -9.92
N ILE A 26 5.89 -29.38 -8.63
CA ILE A 26 5.50 -28.10 -8.01
C ILE A 26 6.36 -26.95 -8.53
N SER A 27 7.63 -27.20 -8.85
CA SER A 27 8.48 -26.21 -9.51
C SER A 27 7.87 -25.77 -10.85
N GLU A 28 7.49 -26.71 -11.72
CA GLU A 28 6.85 -26.36 -13.01
C GLU A 28 5.49 -25.68 -12.80
N ILE A 29 4.68 -26.10 -11.81
CA ILE A 29 3.42 -25.42 -11.46
C ILE A 29 3.67 -23.98 -10.98
N GLY A 30 4.70 -23.76 -10.18
CA GLY A 30 5.06 -22.44 -9.64
C GLY A 30 5.60 -21.47 -10.70
N GLU A 31 6.25 -21.98 -11.75
CA GLU A 31 6.65 -21.17 -12.91
C GLU A 31 5.44 -20.78 -13.77
N VAL A 32 4.42 -21.66 -13.88
CA VAL A 32 3.17 -21.37 -14.59
C VAL A 32 2.28 -20.39 -13.82
N GLY A 33 2.14 -20.57 -12.51
CA GLY A 33 1.45 -19.59 -11.66
C GLY A 33 -0.07 -19.54 -11.80
N CYS A 34 -0.76 -20.67 -12.00
CA CYS A 34 -2.21 -20.71 -12.27
C CYS A 34 -3.03 -21.50 -11.22
N VAL A 35 -2.41 -21.92 -10.12
CA VAL A 35 -3.01 -22.88 -9.17
C VAL A 35 -2.97 -22.31 -7.77
N GLN A 36 -4.09 -22.32 -7.05
CA GLN A 36 -4.14 -21.98 -5.62
C GLN A 36 -4.35 -23.26 -4.80
N PHE A 37 -3.38 -23.61 -3.96
CA PHE A 37 -3.44 -24.83 -3.14
C PHE A 37 -4.34 -24.64 -1.91
N ARG A 38 -5.05 -25.71 -1.54
CA ARG A 38 -5.81 -25.81 -0.29
C ARG A 38 -4.97 -26.53 0.75
N ASP A 39 -5.03 -26.05 1.98
CA ASP A 39 -4.45 -26.77 3.11
C ASP A 39 -5.35 -27.96 3.47
N LEU A 40 -4.86 -29.18 3.19
CA LEU A 40 -5.51 -30.43 3.57
C LEU A 40 -5.23 -30.82 5.03
N ASN A 41 -4.21 -30.22 5.65
CA ASN A 41 -3.69 -30.59 6.96
C ASN A 41 -3.96 -29.49 8.01
N LYS A 42 -5.18 -28.94 8.03
CA LYS A 42 -5.56 -27.85 8.96
C LYS A 42 -5.50 -28.26 10.42
N ASP A 43 -5.85 -29.51 10.73
CA ASP A 43 -5.86 -30.04 12.10
C ASP A 43 -4.45 -30.44 12.61
N VAL A 44 -3.45 -30.42 11.73
CA VAL A 44 -2.07 -30.81 12.05
C VAL A 44 -1.21 -29.58 12.26
N ASN A 45 -0.63 -29.47 13.45
CA ASN A 45 0.31 -28.40 13.78
C ASN A 45 1.50 -28.36 12.81
N MET A 46 1.98 -27.16 12.49
CA MET A 46 3.06 -26.94 11.53
C MET A 46 4.31 -27.79 11.78
N PHE A 47 4.69 -28.02 13.05
CA PHE A 47 5.85 -28.84 13.44
C PHE A 47 5.70 -30.34 13.20
N GLN A 48 4.47 -30.83 13.10
CA GLN A 48 4.18 -32.26 12.88
C GLN A 48 4.10 -32.60 11.38
N ARG A 49 4.15 -31.58 10.51
CA ARG A 49 4.13 -31.77 9.06
C ARG A 49 5.45 -32.39 8.56
N LYS A 50 5.36 -33.17 7.48
CA LYS A 50 6.45 -34.02 6.99
C LYS A 50 7.69 -33.23 6.55
N PHE A 51 7.52 -32.13 5.81
CA PHE A 51 8.64 -31.38 5.21
C PHE A 51 9.09 -30.20 6.09
N VAL A 52 8.87 -30.25 7.41
CA VAL A 52 9.25 -29.15 8.31
C VAL A 52 10.77 -29.03 8.47
N SER A 53 11.49 -30.15 8.42
CA SER A 53 12.96 -30.16 8.48
C SER A 53 13.58 -29.43 7.30
N GLU A 54 13.01 -29.60 6.12
CA GLU A 54 13.43 -29.02 4.86
C GLU A 54 13.14 -27.52 4.84
N VAL A 55 11.94 -27.10 5.30
CA VAL A 55 11.62 -25.67 5.46
C VAL A 55 12.59 -25.01 6.44
N ARG A 56 12.84 -25.62 7.60
CA ARG A 56 13.78 -25.08 8.60
C ARG A 56 15.20 -24.95 8.05
N ARG A 57 15.63 -25.90 7.20
CA ARG A 57 16.93 -25.87 6.54
C ARG A 57 17.02 -24.74 5.50
N CYS A 58 15.93 -24.47 4.78
CA CYS A 58 15.83 -23.32 3.89
C CYS A 58 15.87 -22.00 4.68
N ASP A 59 15.16 -21.90 5.81
CA ASP A 59 15.19 -20.72 6.69
C ASP A 59 16.60 -20.45 7.24
N GLU A 60 17.34 -21.52 7.58
CA GLU A 60 18.73 -21.36 8.02
C GLU A 60 19.64 -20.83 6.90
N LEU A 61 19.48 -21.35 5.67
CA LEU A 61 20.19 -20.84 4.50
C LEU A 61 19.84 -19.38 4.21
N GLU A 62 18.56 -19.02 4.28
CA GLU A 62 18.09 -17.65 4.11
C GLU A 62 18.71 -16.72 5.16
N ARG A 63 18.78 -17.15 6.43
CA ARG A 63 19.45 -16.40 7.49
C ARG A 63 20.94 -16.18 7.21
N LYS A 64 21.64 -17.21 6.69
CA LYS A 64 23.06 -17.11 6.29
C LYS A 64 23.24 -16.13 5.14
N LEU A 65 22.36 -16.18 4.14
CA LEU A 65 22.38 -15.24 3.01
C LEU A 65 22.11 -13.80 3.45
N ARG A 66 21.14 -13.56 4.35
CA ARG A 66 20.90 -12.23 4.94
C ARG A 66 22.10 -11.70 5.72
N PHE A 67 22.83 -12.57 6.42
CA PHE A 67 24.09 -12.18 7.08
C PHE A 67 25.14 -11.74 6.05
N ILE A 68 25.36 -12.53 5.00
CA ILE A 68 26.29 -12.19 3.91
C ILE A 68 25.88 -10.87 3.24
N GLU A 69 24.59 -10.69 2.96
CA GLU A 69 24.07 -9.44 2.39
C GLU A 69 24.34 -8.24 3.29
N SER A 70 24.18 -8.39 4.61
CA SER A 70 24.45 -7.33 5.57
C SER A 70 25.93 -6.92 5.57
N GLU A 71 26.86 -7.86 5.41
CA GLU A 71 28.30 -7.60 5.30
C GLU A 71 28.65 -6.92 3.96
N VAL A 72 28.04 -7.36 2.85
CA VAL A 72 28.21 -6.72 1.53
C VAL A 72 27.71 -5.27 1.55
N ARG A 73 26.57 -5.01 2.21
CA ARG A 73 26.00 -3.66 2.37
C ARG A 73 26.90 -2.76 3.25
N LYS A 74 27.51 -3.29 4.31
CA LYS A 74 28.46 -2.54 5.17
C LYS A 74 29.65 -1.99 4.38
N ASP A 75 30.17 -2.77 3.42
CA ASP A 75 31.31 -2.37 2.58
C ASP A 75 30.90 -1.52 1.34
N ASN A 76 29.64 -1.07 1.26
CA ASN A 76 29.10 -0.26 0.15
C ASN A 76 29.31 -0.88 -1.24
N VAL A 77 29.35 -2.22 -1.33
CA VAL A 77 29.46 -2.92 -2.62
C VAL A 77 28.09 -2.96 -3.26
N ARG A 78 27.97 -2.43 -4.49
CA ARG A 78 26.72 -2.45 -5.25
C ARG A 78 26.40 -3.87 -5.72
N ILE A 79 25.29 -4.41 -5.23
CA ILE A 79 24.74 -5.69 -5.69
C ILE A 79 24.19 -5.46 -7.11
N PRO A 80 24.64 -6.21 -8.13
CA PRO A 80 24.10 -6.10 -9.49
C PRO A 80 22.69 -6.68 -9.55
N ASP A 81 21.74 -5.94 -10.14
CA ASP A 81 20.39 -6.45 -10.38
C ASP A 81 20.43 -7.61 -11.39
N VAL A 82 19.75 -8.71 -11.08
CA VAL A 82 19.66 -9.88 -11.95
C VAL A 82 18.67 -9.61 -13.09
N VAL A 83 19.13 -9.75 -14.34
CA VAL A 83 18.32 -9.51 -15.56
C VAL A 83 17.39 -10.69 -15.87
N ASP A 84 17.80 -11.92 -15.53
CA ASP A 84 17.03 -13.14 -15.76
C ASP A 84 16.97 -13.99 -14.48
N PHE A 85 15.78 -14.16 -13.91
CA PHE A 85 15.58 -15.01 -12.74
C PHE A 85 15.96 -16.46 -13.07
N PRO A 86 16.90 -17.09 -12.36
CA PRO A 86 17.24 -18.49 -12.61
C PRO A 86 16.02 -19.38 -12.31
N LYS A 87 15.86 -20.45 -13.11
CA LYS A 87 14.90 -21.52 -12.80
C LYS A 87 15.22 -22.13 -11.43
N ALA A 88 14.18 -22.60 -10.73
CA ALA A 88 14.41 -23.32 -9.48
C ALA A 88 15.40 -24.48 -9.75
N PRO A 89 16.42 -24.67 -8.90
CA PRO A 89 17.43 -25.70 -9.14
C PRO A 89 16.76 -27.07 -9.02
N ASN A 90 16.79 -27.84 -10.11
CA ASN A 90 16.40 -29.25 -10.05
C ASN A 90 17.39 -29.98 -9.13
N PRO A 91 16.93 -30.90 -8.25
CA PRO A 91 17.82 -31.74 -7.44
C PRO A 91 18.87 -32.51 -8.27
N ARG A 92 18.59 -32.72 -9.57
CA ARG A 92 19.43 -33.48 -10.51
C ARG A 92 20.28 -32.65 -11.49
N GLU A 93 19.98 -31.38 -11.77
CA GLU A 93 20.71 -30.61 -12.81
C GLU A 93 21.41 -29.37 -12.27
N SER A 94 22.69 -29.52 -11.91
CA SER A 94 23.65 -28.40 -11.79
C SER A 94 25.12 -28.84 -11.99
N ILE A 95 25.38 -29.95 -12.68
CA ILE A 95 26.75 -30.44 -12.93
C ILE A 95 27.35 -29.82 -14.21
N ASP A 96 26.54 -29.44 -15.21
CA ASP A 96 27.07 -29.03 -16.52
C ASP A 96 27.57 -27.58 -16.60
N LEU A 97 27.15 -26.69 -15.69
CA LEU A 97 27.62 -25.30 -15.64
C LEU A 97 28.99 -25.14 -14.95
N GLU A 98 29.35 -26.05 -14.04
CA GLU A 98 30.63 -26.00 -13.31
C GLU A 98 31.78 -26.71 -14.03
N LEU A 99 31.51 -27.74 -14.84
CA LEU A 99 32.54 -28.36 -15.68
C LEU A 99 33.12 -27.38 -16.71
N HIS A 100 32.32 -26.42 -17.20
CA HIS A 100 32.76 -25.43 -18.18
C HIS A 100 33.49 -24.22 -17.58
N SER A 101 33.19 -23.84 -16.33
CA SER A 101 33.82 -22.70 -15.66
C SER A 101 35.14 -23.07 -14.97
N ILE A 102 35.24 -24.28 -14.40
CA ILE A 102 36.43 -24.76 -13.67
C ILE A 102 37.54 -25.23 -14.63
N SER A 103 37.20 -25.66 -15.85
CA SER A 103 38.18 -26.10 -16.86
C SER A 103 39.17 -25.02 -17.30
N LYS A 104 38.93 -23.73 -17.01
CA LYS A 104 39.79 -22.65 -17.52
C LYS A 104 40.96 -22.26 -16.60
N ASN A 105 40.89 -22.53 -15.29
CA ASN A 105 41.82 -21.92 -14.33
C ASN A 105 42.43 -22.85 -13.26
N ALA A 106 42.15 -24.16 -13.25
CA ALA A 106 42.68 -25.08 -12.23
C ALA A 106 43.77 -26.02 -12.76
N THR A 107 44.76 -26.33 -11.93
CA THR A 107 45.82 -27.29 -12.27
C THR A 107 45.31 -28.74 -12.19
N VAL A 108 45.82 -29.61 -13.07
CA VAL A 108 45.38 -31.02 -13.19
C VAL A 108 45.51 -31.80 -11.87
N GLN A 109 46.44 -31.44 -10.99
CA GLN A 109 46.63 -32.07 -9.68
C GLN A 109 45.55 -31.69 -8.66
N GLU A 110 45.10 -30.43 -8.63
CA GLU A 110 44.00 -30.01 -7.76
C GLU A 110 42.68 -30.66 -8.18
N ILE A 111 42.46 -30.78 -9.49
CA ILE A 111 41.32 -31.50 -10.07
C ILE A 111 41.36 -32.98 -9.67
N PHE A 112 42.53 -33.63 -9.72
CA PHE A 112 42.66 -35.04 -9.31
C PHE A 112 42.44 -35.26 -7.81
N GLN A 113 42.93 -34.34 -6.97
CA GLN A 113 42.72 -34.37 -5.52
C GLN A 113 41.23 -34.17 -5.19
N PHE A 114 40.57 -33.22 -5.87
CA PHE A 114 39.12 -32.97 -5.75
C PHE A 114 38.31 -34.18 -6.20
N ILE A 115 38.62 -34.76 -7.37
CA ILE A 115 37.96 -35.96 -7.90
C ILE A 115 38.15 -37.16 -6.95
N LYS A 116 39.32 -37.31 -6.31
CA LYS A 116 39.59 -38.42 -5.40
C LYS A 116 38.80 -38.31 -4.09
N ILE A 117 38.65 -37.09 -3.55
CA ILE A 117 37.78 -36.81 -2.40
C ILE A 117 36.31 -37.01 -2.79
N TYR A 118 35.91 -36.53 -3.98
CA TYR A 118 34.57 -36.73 -4.52
C TYR A 118 34.21 -38.20 -4.72
N LYS A 119 35.13 -39.00 -5.27
CA LYS A 119 34.89 -40.41 -5.57
C LYS A 119 34.85 -41.27 -4.30
N HIS A 120 35.50 -40.85 -3.22
CA HIS A 120 35.43 -41.55 -1.93
C HIS A 120 34.12 -41.23 -1.19
N ASN A 121 33.63 -40.00 -1.27
CA ASN A 121 32.32 -39.61 -0.72
C ASN A 121 31.13 -40.07 -1.58
N ALA A 122 31.32 -40.27 -2.90
CA ALA A 122 30.29 -40.73 -3.83
C ALA A 122 29.90 -42.21 -3.69
N ILE A 123 30.66 -43.02 -2.94
CA ILE A 123 30.39 -44.46 -2.79
C ILE A 123 29.30 -44.74 -1.72
N ILE A 124 28.87 -43.74 -0.94
CA ILE A 124 27.99 -43.95 0.24
C ILE A 124 26.54 -43.44 0.08
N SER A 125 26.14 -42.68 -0.93
CA SER A 125 24.72 -42.27 -1.05
C SER A 125 24.12 -42.52 -2.43
N LYS A 126 23.06 -43.32 -2.45
CA LYS A 126 22.18 -43.53 -3.61
C LYS A 126 21.50 -42.21 -3.97
N HIS A 127 21.71 -41.81 -5.22
CA HIS A 127 20.86 -41.02 -6.12
C HIS A 127 19.67 -40.29 -5.46
N ASP A 128 19.80 -38.97 -5.24
CA ASP A 128 18.77 -37.93 -5.50
C ASP A 128 19.07 -36.56 -4.85
N ASN A 129 20.08 -36.45 -3.95
CA ASN A 129 20.31 -35.25 -3.13
C ASN A 129 21.61 -34.44 -3.41
N ASN A 130 22.35 -34.73 -4.48
CA ASN A 130 23.75 -34.28 -4.57
C ASN A 130 23.90 -32.76 -4.79
N ASN A 131 23.07 -32.13 -5.62
CA ASN A 131 23.29 -30.72 -6.02
C ASN A 131 22.89 -29.72 -4.92
N TYR A 132 21.82 -30.00 -4.18
CA TYR A 132 21.38 -29.17 -3.06
C TYR A 132 22.38 -29.18 -1.90
N VAL A 133 22.93 -30.36 -1.58
CA VAL A 133 23.94 -30.50 -0.52
C VAL A 133 25.23 -29.75 -0.90
N ILE A 134 25.62 -29.79 -2.17
CA ILE A 134 26.76 -29.02 -2.69
C ILE A 134 26.50 -27.52 -2.56
N PHE A 135 25.31 -27.05 -2.96
CA PHE A 135 24.95 -25.64 -2.84
C PHE A 135 24.98 -25.15 -1.39
N GLN A 136 24.40 -25.90 -0.45
CA GLN A 136 24.47 -25.56 0.96
C GLN A 136 25.90 -25.54 1.48
N ALA A 137 26.70 -26.55 1.16
CA ALA A 137 28.09 -26.60 1.58
C ALA A 137 28.89 -25.39 1.05
N LYS A 138 28.56 -24.91 -0.17
CA LYS A 138 29.13 -23.69 -0.74
C LYS A 138 28.75 -22.45 0.09
N VAL A 139 27.46 -22.24 0.38
CA VAL A 139 26.99 -21.10 1.19
C VAL A 139 27.59 -21.12 2.60
N GLU A 140 27.62 -22.28 3.25
CA GLU A 140 28.21 -22.45 4.59
C GLU A 140 29.70 -22.19 4.61
N LYS A 141 30.43 -22.66 3.59
CA LYS A 141 31.85 -22.40 3.45
C LYS A 141 32.11 -20.90 3.25
N THR A 142 31.36 -20.24 2.37
CA THR A 142 31.49 -18.81 2.12
C THR A 142 31.13 -17.97 3.35
N GLU A 143 30.08 -18.33 4.09
CA GLU A 143 29.75 -17.70 5.38
C GLU A 143 30.90 -17.85 6.38
N GLY A 144 31.46 -19.06 6.50
CA GLY A 144 32.60 -19.35 7.37
C GLY A 144 33.82 -18.50 7.01
N GLU A 145 34.19 -18.46 5.73
CA GLU A 145 35.30 -17.64 5.23
C GLU A 145 35.10 -16.14 5.55
N ILE A 146 33.90 -15.59 5.30
CA ILE A 146 33.59 -14.18 5.62
C ILE A 146 33.66 -13.93 7.13
N LYS A 147 33.12 -14.84 7.95
CA LYS A 147 33.10 -14.69 9.40
C LYS A 147 34.52 -14.70 9.99
N GLU A 148 35.37 -15.63 9.54
CA GLU A 148 36.78 -15.68 9.94
C GLU A 148 37.53 -14.41 9.51
N MET A 149 37.29 -13.93 8.29
CA MET A 149 37.88 -12.67 7.81
C MET A 149 37.43 -11.46 8.62
N THR A 150 36.15 -11.38 9.00
CA THR A 150 35.63 -10.30 9.84
C THR A 150 36.23 -10.35 11.25
N GLU A 151 36.32 -11.53 11.87
CA GLU A 151 36.94 -11.70 13.19
C GLU A 151 38.44 -11.31 13.17
N ASN A 152 39.17 -11.77 12.16
CA ASN A 152 40.57 -11.41 11.96
C ASN A 152 40.75 -9.89 11.75
N SER A 153 39.86 -9.27 10.96
CA SER A 153 39.90 -7.82 10.73
C SER A 153 39.65 -7.03 12.02
N VAL A 154 38.69 -7.45 12.85
CA VAL A 154 38.40 -6.78 14.14
C VAL A 154 39.60 -6.91 15.09
N ASN A 155 40.22 -8.08 15.17
CA ASN A 155 41.41 -8.31 15.99
C ASN A 155 42.60 -7.43 15.54
N LEU A 156 42.82 -7.31 14.23
CA LEU A 156 43.85 -6.44 13.67
C LEU A 156 43.57 -4.95 13.94
N LYS A 157 42.32 -4.50 13.77
CA LYS A 157 41.92 -3.12 14.09
C LYS A 157 42.06 -2.81 15.59
N SER A 158 41.76 -3.77 16.47
CA SER A 158 41.99 -3.63 17.92
C SER A 158 43.47 -3.44 18.26
N ASN A 159 44.34 -4.28 17.71
CA ASN A 159 45.79 -4.15 17.92
C ASN A 159 46.33 -2.82 17.37
N TYR A 160 45.83 -2.40 16.21
CA TYR A 160 46.19 -1.11 15.60
C TYR A 160 45.73 0.07 16.48
N LEU A 161 44.52 0.01 17.05
CA LEU A 161 44.00 1.02 17.97
C LEU A 161 44.88 1.12 19.23
N GLU A 162 45.23 0.00 19.86
CA GLU A 162 46.08 -0.03 21.06
C GLU A 162 47.46 0.61 20.82
N LEU A 163 48.09 0.30 19.69
CA LEU A 163 49.38 0.89 19.31
C LEU A 163 49.26 2.37 18.95
N THR A 164 48.14 2.78 18.33
CA THR A 164 47.85 4.19 18.03
C THR A 164 47.65 4.99 19.31
N GLU A 165 46.93 4.45 20.29
CA GLU A 165 46.79 5.03 21.62
C GLU A 165 48.15 5.16 22.31
N LEU A 166 48.97 4.10 22.31
CA LEU A 166 50.32 4.12 22.87
C LEU A 166 51.20 5.19 22.22
N ARG A 167 51.17 5.31 20.88
CA ARG A 167 51.90 6.35 20.14
C ARG A 167 51.50 7.75 20.61
N HIS A 168 50.20 8.01 20.71
CA HIS A 168 49.69 9.31 21.18
C HIS A 168 50.04 9.59 22.65
N VAL A 169 50.03 8.57 23.51
CA VAL A 169 50.51 8.68 24.89
C VAL A 169 51.98 9.08 24.91
N LEU A 170 52.85 8.42 24.15
CA LEU A 170 54.28 8.74 24.12
C LEU A 170 54.58 10.13 23.55
N GLU A 171 53.90 10.54 22.47
CA GLU A 171 54.08 11.88 21.86
C GLU A 171 53.60 13.01 22.78
N LYS A 172 52.42 12.88 23.39
CA LYS A 172 51.85 13.92 24.26
C LYS A 172 52.48 13.93 25.65
N THR A 173 52.93 12.78 26.17
CA THR A 173 53.65 12.72 27.45
C THR A 173 54.99 13.46 27.37
N GLN A 174 55.68 13.43 26.23
CA GLN A 174 56.91 14.19 26.05
C GLN A 174 56.72 15.68 26.37
N GLN A 175 55.64 16.29 25.88
CA GLN A 175 55.31 17.69 26.18
C GLN A 175 55.09 17.91 27.69
N PHE A 176 54.39 17.01 28.37
CA PHE A 176 54.12 17.15 29.81
C PHE A 176 55.37 17.08 30.70
N PHE A 177 56.38 16.29 30.30
CA PHE A 177 57.64 16.20 31.03
C PHE A 177 58.56 17.39 30.70
N SER A 178 58.60 17.86 29.44
CA SER A 178 59.36 19.06 29.06
C SER A 178 58.86 20.33 29.76
N ASP A 179 57.54 20.53 29.86
CA ASP A 179 56.94 21.66 30.60
C ASP A 179 57.29 21.62 32.10
N GLN A 180 57.51 20.43 32.67
CA GLN A 180 57.90 20.26 34.07
C GLN A 180 59.38 20.60 34.30
N ASP A 181 60.25 20.24 33.34
CA ASP A 181 61.66 20.60 33.36
C ASP A 181 61.87 22.12 33.16
N GLU A 182 61.03 22.77 32.34
CA GLU A 182 61.03 24.23 32.19
C GLU A 182 60.47 24.96 33.43
N ALA A 183 59.43 24.43 34.08
CA ALA A 183 58.87 25.00 35.31
C ALA A 183 59.85 24.89 36.50
N ASN A 184 60.64 23.82 36.58
CA ASN A 184 61.70 23.67 37.58
C ASN A 184 62.94 24.55 37.29
N GLY A 185 63.07 25.09 36.07
CA GLY A 185 64.14 26.02 35.70
C GLY A 185 64.00 27.44 36.25
N TYR A 186 62.82 27.82 36.75
CA TYR A 186 62.50 29.18 37.22
C TYR A 186 62.26 29.32 38.74
N GLU A 187 62.59 28.31 39.55
CA GLU A 187 62.56 28.41 41.02
C GLU A 187 63.97 28.61 41.62
N SER A 188 64.54 29.80 41.43
CA SER A 188 65.69 30.29 42.22
C SER A 188 65.32 31.40 43.21
N ALA A 189 64.03 31.68 43.45
CA ALA A 189 63.59 32.83 44.26
C ALA A 189 62.68 32.50 45.46
N HIS A 190 62.41 31.22 45.77
CA HIS A 190 61.62 30.84 46.97
C HIS A 190 62.40 30.05 48.04
N LYS A 191 63.73 29.93 47.89
CA LYS A 191 64.62 29.20 48.81
C LYS A 191 65.39 30.13 49.78
N ALA A 192 64.72 31.13 50.33
CA ALA A 192 65.31 32.08 51.30
C ALA A 192 64.46 32.32 52.56
N LEU A 193 63.41 31.51 52.80
CA LEU A 193 62.63 31.56 54.03
C LEU A 193 62.22 30.14 54.43
N ILE A 194 63.14 29.43 55.07
CA ILE A 194 62.98 28.48 56.19
C ILE A 194 64.40 27.97 56.46
N THR A 195 65.02 28.57 57.48
CA THR A 195 66.23 28.09 58.12
C THR A 195 65.91 26.86 58.99
N ASP A 196 66.81 25.88 58.88
CA ASP A 196 67.13 24.81 59.83
C ASP A 196 66.06 23.80 60.24
N ASP A 197 66.11 22.62 59.60
CA ASP A 197 66.36 21.39 60.36
C ASP A 197 66.95 20.27 59.47
N HIS A 198 67.99 19.61 59.98
CA HIS A 198 68.72 18.52 59.34
C HIS A 198 67.86 17.25 59.22
N ASN A 199 67.27 16.98 58.05
CA ASN A 199 67.01 15.62 57.51
C ASN A 199 66.29 15.63 56.14
N ALA A 200 66.94 16.15 55.09
CA ALA A 200 66.41 16.06 53.71
C ALA A 200 67.25 15.12 52.83
N SER A 201 67.37 13.85 53.25
CA SER A 201 68.02 12.77 52.49
C SER A 201 67.01 11.82 51.82
N ILE A 202 65.85 12.29 51.36
CA ILE A 202 64.99 11.56 50.42
C ILE A 202 64.28 12.57 49.50
N ARG A 203 64.91 12.96 48.39
CA ARG A 203 64.16 13.54 47.25
C ARG A 203 63.36 12.40 46.63
N GLY A 204 62.10 12.25 47.03
CA GLY A 204 61.21 11.20 46.53
C GLY A 204 60.93 11.39 45.03
N HIS A 205 61.27 10.37 44.23
CA HIS A 205 60.86 10.33 42.83
C HIS A 205 59.32 10.21 42.77
N LEU A 206 58.66 11.14 42.08
CA LEU A 206 57.22 11.06 41.83
C LEU A 206 56.92 9.87 40.93
N GLY A 207 56.00 9.01 41.37
CA GLY A 207 55.43 7.97 40.51
C GLY A 207 54.41 8.60 39.57
N PHE A 208 54.31 8.09 38.34
CA PHE A 208 53.30 8.52 37.40
C PHE A 208 52.59 7.33 36.76
N VAL A 209 51.35 7.56 36.32
CA VAL A 209 50.56 6.62 35.53
C VAL A 209 50.01 7.39 34.33
N ALA A 210 50.26 6.86 33.13
CA ALA A 210 49.77 7.41 31.88
C ALA A 210 48.73 6.47 31.26
N GLY A 211 47.73 7.05 30.60
CA GLY A 211 46.67 6.28 29.96
C GLY A 211 45.78 7.13 29.08
N VAL A 212 44.78 6.48 28.48
CA VAL A 212 43.80 7.09 27.60
C VAL A 212 42.40 6.86 28.17
N ILE A 213 41.54 7.85 28.04
CA ILE A 213 40.14 7.80 28.49
C ILE A 213 39.23 8.54 27.52
N ASN A 214 37.98 8.09 27.39
CA ASN A 214 36.97 8.78 26.58
C ASN A 214 36.69 10.19 27.14
N ARG A 215 36.62 11.18 26.25
CA ARG A 215 36.51 12.61 26.60
C ARG A 215 35.31 12.92 27.51
N GLU A 216 34.20 12.23 27.31
CA GLU A 216 32.97 12.42 28.09
C GLU A 216 33.13 12.05 29.57
N ARG A 217 33.97 11.05 29.87
CA ARG A 217 34.17 10.52 31.24
C ARG A 217 35.23 11.29 32.03
N VAL A 218 35.96 12.21 31.38
CA VAL A 218 37.07 12.97 31.98
C VAL A 218 36.65 13.79 33.21
N PRO A 219 35.55 14.58 33.20
CA PRO A 219 35.19 15.39 34.36
C PRO A 219 34.83 14.55 35.59
N GLY A 220 34.20 13.39 35.39
CA GLY A 220 33.91 12.44 36.46
C GLY A 220 35.16 11.77 37.01
N PHE A 221 36.08 11.39 36.12
CA PHE A 221 37.38 10.80 36.47
C PHE A 221 38.25 11.75 37.31
N GLU A 222 38.33 13.03 36.91
CA GLU A 222 39.08 14.06 37.64
C GLU A 222 38.54 14.29 39.05
N ARG A 223 37.21 14.42 39.20
CA ARG A 223 36.56 14.58 40.52
C ARG A 223 36.81 13.36 41.42
N MET A 224 36.80 12.14 40.87
CA MET A 224 37.04 10.93 41.63
C MET A 224 38.49 10.84 42.12
N LEU A 225 39.46 11.13 41.24
CA LEU A 225 40.88 11.21 41.60
C LEU A 225 41.13 12.25 42.68
N TRP A 226 40.53 13.44 42.56
CA TRP A 226 40.63 14.51 43.56
C TRP A 226 40.10 14.08 44.93
N ARG A 227 38.93 13.42 44.97
CA ARG A 227 38.30 12.95 46.22
C ARG A 227 39.11 11.87 46.92
N ILE A 228 39.68 10.91 46.19
CA ILE A 228 40.44 9.79 46.77
C ILE A 228 41.80 10.25 47.27
N SER A 229 42.43 11.19 46.56
CA SER A 229 43.77 11.69 46.88
C SER A 229 43.78 12.90 47.81
N ARG A 230 42.61 13.48 48.12
CA ARG A 230 42.49 14.76 48.86
C ARG A 230 43.35 15.87 48.26
N GLY A 231 43.49 15.90 46.94
CA GLY A 231 44.32 16.88 46.21
C GLY A 231 45.79 16.50 46.03
N ASN A 232 46.23 15.32 46.49
CA ASN A 232 47.63 14.87 46.38
C ASN A 232 47.98 14.22 45.03
N VAL A 233 47.08 14.25 44.03
CA VAL A 233 47.33 13.76 42.68
C VAL A 233 47.26 14.91 41.70
N PHE A 234 48.31 15.09 40.92
CA PHE A 234 48.35 16.10 39.87
C PHE A 234 48.04 15.45 38.52
N LEU A 235 46.94 15.86 37.89
CA LEU A 235 46.46 15.31 36.63
C LEU A 235 46.77 16.28 35.48
N ARG A 236 47.55 15.83 34.50
CA ARG A 236 47.73 16.50 33.20
C ARG A 236 46.91 15.77 32.14
N ARG A 237 46.30 16.51 31.21
CA ARG A 237 45.50 15.95 30.13
C ARG A 237 45.80 16.62 28.79
N ALA A 238 45.79 15.85 27.72
CA ALA A 238 45.90 16.32 26.34
C ALA A 238 44.80 15.64 25.53
N ALA A 239 44.05 16.42 24.76
CA ALA A 239 43.09 15.87 23.82
C ALA A 239 43.79 15.28 22.60
N ILE A 240 43.29 14.15 22.11
CA ILE A 240 43.62 13.65 20.79
C ILE A 240 42.66 14.36 19.81
N GLU A 241 43.21 15.07 18.83
CA GLU A 241 42.42 15.87 17.88
C GLU A 241 41.67 14.99 16.87
N LYS A 242 42.28 13.87 16.47
CA LYS A 242 41.65 12.90 15.57
C LYS A 242 40.76 11.95 16.37
N PRO A 243 39.50 11.73 15.96
CA PRO A 243 38.68 10.67 16.54
C PRO A 243 39.33 9.31 16.22
N LEU A 244 39.21 8.38 17.16
CA LEU A 244 39.63 7.00 16.96
C LEU A 244 38.38 6.14 16.79
N GLU A 245 38.38 5.30 15.77
CA GLU A 245 37.29 4.37 15.48
C GLU A 245 37.35 3.18 16.44
N ASP A 246 36.20 2.80 16.97
CA ASP A 246 36.07 1.59 17.77
C ASP A 246 35.99 0.33 16.88
N PRO A 247 36.87 -0.68 17.06
CA PRO A 247 36.99 -1.83 16.15
C PRO A 247 35.72 -2.66 15.96
N GLN A 248 34.80 -2.65 16.93
CA GLN A 248 33.57 -3.46 16.89
C GLN A 248 32.36 -2.67 16.40
N THR A 249 32.26 -1.39 16.75
CA THR A 249 31.07 -0.59 16.46
C THR A 249 31.23 0.34 15.27
N GLY A 250 32.48 0.62 14.84
CA GLY A 250 32.77 1.59 13.78
C GLY A 250 32.49 3.04 14.21
N ASN A 251 32.20 3.28 15.49
CA ASN A 251 31.89 4.60 15.99
C ASN A 251 33.17 5.40 16.26
N GLU A 252 33.15 6.67 15.87
CA GLU A 252 34.23 7.61 16.14
C GLU A 252 34.13 8.14 17.58
N HIS A 253 35.12 7.81 18.41
CA HIS A 253 35.22 8.31 19.77
C HIS A 253 36.39 9.27 19.97
N PHE A 254 36.10 10.43 20.54
CA PHE A 254 37.13 11.36 21.00
C PHE A 254 37.72 10.89 22.33
N LYS A 255 39.02 10.60 22.30
CA LYS A 255 39.80 10.16 23.45
C LYS A 255 40.76 11.25 23.91
N THR A 256 41.09 11.22 25.20
CA THR A 256 42.05 12.14 25.83
C THR A 256 43.13 11.35 26.55
N VAL A 257 44.39 11.71 26.31
CA VAL A 257 45.54 11.20 27.05
C VAL A 257 45.59 11.91 28.41
N PHE A 258 45.87 11.16 29.47
CA PHE A 258 46.11 11.72 30.78
C PHE A 258 47.40 11.17 31.41
N VAL A 259 48.02 11.97 32.27
CA VAL A 259 49.15 11.59 33.11
C VAL A 259 48.83 12.03 34.53
N ALA A 260 48.78 11.08 35.46
CA ALA A 260 48.56 11.34 36.87
C ALA A 260 49.87 11.14 37.64
N PHE A 261 50.38 12.22 38.26
CA PHE A 261 51.54 12.19 39.14
C PHE A 261 51.10 12.02 40.59
N PHE A 262 51.78 11.14 41.33
CA PHE A 262 51.48 10.82 42.72
C PHE A 262 52.74 10.40 43.48
N GLN A 263 52.67 10.47 44.81
CA GLN A 263 53.73 10.01 45.70
C GLN A 263 53.21 8.86 46.58
N GLY A 264 53.93 7.74 46.60
CA GLY A 264 53.62 6.57 47.42
C GLY A 264 52.88 5.42 46.70
N GLU A 265 53.14 4.19 47.14
CA GLU A 265 52.69 2.96 46.48
C GLU A 265 51.22 2.61 46.75
N GLN A 266 50.70 2.91 47.94
CA GLN A 266 49.28 2.70 48.26
C GLN A 266 48.37 3.54 47.35
N LEU A 267 48.77 4.76 47.02
CA LEU A 267 48.03 5.66 46.14
C LEU A 267 48.04 5.17 44.69
N LYS A 268 49.17 4.59 44.21
CA LYS A 268 49.27 3.91 42.91
C LYS A 268 48.21 2.83 42.74
N SER A 269 48.04 1.96 43.74
CA SER A 269 47.06 0.88 43.70
C SER A 269 45.61 1.39 43.62
N ARG A 270 45.30 2.48 44.34
CA ARG A 270 43.97 3.12 44.32
C ARG A 270 43.69 3.80 42.99
N ILE A 271 44.67 4.52 42.43
CA ILE A 271 44.55 5.16 41.11
C ILE A 271 44.30 4.11 40.02
N LYS A 272 45.06 3.01 40.02
CA LYS A 272 44.83 1.91 39.06
C LYS A 272 43.40 1.36 39.14
N LYS A 273 42.83 1.19 40.35
CA LYS A 273 41.43 0.76 40.52
C LYS A 273 40.43 1.77 39.95
N VAL A 274 40.68 3.07 40.11
CA VAL A 274 39.85 4.13 39.51
C VAL A 274 39.95 4.09 37.99
N CYS A 275 41.14 3.96 37.43
CA CYS A 275 41.35 3.83 35.98
C CYS A 275 40.58 2.64 35.40
N VAL A 276 40.64 1.47 36.04
CA VAL A 276 39.85 0.30 35.63
C VAL A 276 38.35 0.57 35.72
N GLY A 277 37.87 1.19 36.82
CA GLY A 277 36.45 1.51 36.98
C GLY A 277 35.89 2.47 35.91
N PHE A 278 36.69 3.42 35.44
CA PHE A 278 36.31 4.35 34.36
C PHE A 278 36.57 3.82 32.95
N HIS A 279 37.08 2.58 32.82
CA HIS A 279 37.49 1.95 31.55
C HIS A 279 38.59 2.75 30.83
N ALA A 280 39.60 3.19 31.58
CA ALA A 280 40.77 3.84 31.03
C ALA A 280 41.87 2.81 30.71
N SER A 281 42.38 2.84 29.48
CA SER A 281 43.50 2.00 29.02
C SER A 281 44.81 2.56 29.57
N LEU A 282 45.57 1.72 30.29
CA LEU A 282 46.83 2.09 30.93
C LEU A 282 48.00 1.60 30.10
N TYR A 283 48.94 2.50 29.78
CA TYR A 283 50.10 2.18 28.95
C TYR A 283 51.42 2.37 29.73
N PRO A 284 52.41 1.47 29.55
CA PRO A 284 53.72 1.63 30.14
C PRO A 284 54.47 2.77 29.44
N CYS A 285 54.88 3.78 30.21
CA CYS A 285 55.67 4.90 29.69
C CYS A 285 57.01 4.96 30.46
N PRO A 286 58.16 4.82 29.78
CA PRO A 286 59.48 4.95 30.40
C PRO A 286 59.72 6.35 31.00
N SER A 287 60.47 6.40 32.10
CA SER A 287 60.88 7.64 32.75
C SER A 287 61.99 8.38 31.97
N THR A 288 62.85 7.64 31.27
CA THR A 288 64.01 8.19 30.55
C THR A 288 63.58 8.72 29.18
N HIS A 289 64.04 9.93 28.83
CA HIS A 289 63.74 10.55 27.52
C HIS A 289 64.23 9.69 26.35
N LYS A 290 65.47 9.18 26.43
CA LYS A 290 66.08 8.33 25.40
C LYS A 290 65.28 7.04 25.13
N GLU A 291 64.91 6.30 26.17
CA GLU A 291 64.11 5.07 26.06
C GLU A 291 62.69 5.33 25.50
N ARG A 292 62.12 6.51 25.78
CA ARG A 292 60.82 6.91 25.23
C ARG A 292 60.89 7.17 23.73
N VAL A 293 61.96 7.81 23.25
CA VAL A 293 62.19 8.04 21.82
C VAL A 293 62.42 6.71 21.10
N ASP A 294 63.21 5.81 21.69
CA ASP A 294 63.46 4.47 21.14
C ASP A 294 62.16 3.65 21.03
N MET A 295 61.34 3.62 22.10
CA MET A 295 60.02 2.96 22.10
C MET A 295 59.04 3.59 21.10
N LEU A 296 59.06 4.92 20.97
CA LEU A 296 58.21 5.62 20.00
C LEU A 296 58.59 5.28 18.56
N GLN A 297 59.87 5.16 18.26
CA GLN A 297 60.34 4.73 16.94
C GLN A 297 59.94 3.28 16.67
N GLU A 298 60.08 2.38 17.65
CA GLU A 298 59.62 0.99 17.55
C GLU A 298 58.12 0.89 17.28
N VAL A 299 57.29 1.61 18.05
CA VAL A 299 55.83 1.63 17.86
C VAL A 299 55.44 2.17 16.49
N LYS A 300 56.13 3.21 15.98
CA LYS A 300 55.89 3.74 14.63
C LYS A 300 56.15 2.70 13.55
N THR A 301 57.28 1.99 13.61
CA THR A 301 57.59 0.94 12.63
C THR A 301 56.55 -0.18 12.63
N ARG A 302 56.13 -0.66 13.81
CA ARG A 302 55.08 -1.69 13.92
C ARG A 302 53.72 -1.21 13.42
N LEU A 303 53.40 0.07 13.61
CA LEU A 303 52.15 0.66 13.14
C LEU A 303 52.11 0.75 11.61
N GLU A 304 53.24 1.08 10.98
CA GLU A 304 53.40 1.06 9.51
C GLU A 304 53.24 -0.37 8.94
N ASP A 305 53.87 -1.37 9.58
CA ASP A 305 53.75 -2.77 9.18
C ASP A 305 52.30 -3.27 9.30
N LEU A 306 51.63 -2.99 10.43
CA LEU A 306 50.23 -3.36 10.65
C LEU A 306 49.28 -2.64 9.68
N GLN A 307 49.56 -1.38 9.34
CA GLN A 307 48.78 -0.66 8.33
C GLN A 307 48.87 -1.34 6.97
N MET A 308 50.06 -1.83 6.57
CA MET A 308 50.21 -2.57 5.32
C MET A 308 49.39 -3.87 5.34
N VAL A 309 49.45 -4.64 6.44
CA VAL A 309 48.67 -5.88 6.59
C VAL A 309 47.16 -5.60 6.60
N LEU A 310 46.73 -4.52 7.27
CA LEU A 310 45.32 -4.12 7.32
C LEU A 310 44.81 -3.79 5.91
N ASN A 311 45.55 -2.99 5.14
CA ASN A 311 45.19 -2.66 3.77
C ASN A 311 45.10 -3.91 2.88
N GLN A 312 46.06 -4.84 2.97
CA GLN A 312 46.04 -6.09 2.21
C GLN A 312 44.85 -6.99 2.59
N THR A 313 44.48 -7.00 3.87
CA THR A 313 43.34 -7.77 4.39
C THR A 313 42.02 -7.17 3.93
N GLU A 314 41.88 -5.84 3.96
CA GLU A 314 40.71 -5.13 3.43
C GLU A 314 40.58 -5.33 1.91
N ASP A 315 41.68 -5.24 1.15
CA ASP A 315 41.70 -5.52 -0.29
C ASP A 315 41.30 -6.97 -0.61
N HIS A 316 41.72 -7.93 0.22
CA HIS A 316 41.32 -9.32 0.08
C HIS A 316 39.82 -9.51 0.38
N ARG A 317 39.33 -8.92 1.47
CA ARG A 317 37.92 -8.93 1.85
C ARG A 317 37.04 -8.35 0.76
N GLN A 318 37.40 -7.17 0.25
CA GLN A 318 36.64 -6.51 -0.80
C GLN A 318 36.57 -7.37 -2.07
N ARG A 319 37.67 -8.04 -2.45
CA ARG A 319 37.69 -8.96 -3.60
C ARG A 319 36.77 -10.16 -3.41
N VAL A 320 36.77 -10.78 -2.24
CA VAL A 320 35.88 -11.91 -1.92
C VAL A 320 34.42 -11.44 -1.93
N LEU A 321 34.11 -10.33 -1.26
CA LEU A 321 32.77 -9.75 -1.23
C LEU A 321 32.26 -9.35 -2.62
N MET A 322 33.10 -8.79 -3.49
CA MET A 322 32.74 -8.51 -4.88
C MET A 322 32.45 -9.76 -5.71
N GLY A 323 33.13 -10.87 -5.43
CA GLY A 323 32.84 -12.17 -6.04
C GLY A 323 31.47 -12.71 -5.60
N VAL A 324 31.24 -12.69 -4.28
CA VAL A 324 30.00 -13.16 -3.66
C VAL A 324 28.80 -12.29 -4.06
N ALA A 325 28.96 -10.97 -4.12
CA ALA A 325 27.90 -10.04 -4.48
C ALA A 325 27.29 -10.31 -5.87
N LYS A 326 28.05 -10.89 -6.81
CA LYS A 326 27.54 -11.26 -8.13
C LYS A 326 26.63 -12.49 -8.10
N GLU A 327 26.88 -13.44 -7.21
CA GLU A 327 26.11 -14.69 -7.12
C GLU A 327 25.02 -14.63 -6.03
N LEU A 328 25.13 -13.69 -5.08
CA LEU A 328 24.26 -13.57 -3.91
C LEU A 328 22.76 -13.48 -4.28
N GLN A 329 22.41 -12.67 -5.27
CA GLN A 329 21.00 -12.50 -5.65
C GLN A 329 20.43 -13.77 -6.31
N ASN A 330 21.24 -14.49 -7.09
CA ASN A 330 20.84 -15.80 -7.61
C ASN A 330 20.63 -16.82 -6.49
N TRP A 331 21.53 -16.85 -5.50
CA TRP A 331 21.42 -17.74 -4.34
C TRP A 331 20.17 -17.43 -3.51
N SER A 332 19.87 -16.14 -3.30
CA SER A 332 18.66 -15.69 -2.60
C SER A 332 17.39 -16.16 -3.32
N VAL A 333 17.28 -15.90 -4.62
CA VAL A 333 16.15 -16.34 -5.45
C VAL A 333 15.98 -17.86 -5.42
N MET A 334 17.07 -18.64 -5.50
CA MET A 334 17.02 -20.10 -5.45
C MET A 334 16.49 -20.61 -4.10
N VAL A 335 16.97 -20.04 -2.98
CA VAL A 335 16.52 -20.44 -1.64
C VAL A 335 15.05 -20.07 -1.40
N CYS A 336 14.64 -18.88 -1.84
CA CYS A 336 13.24 -18.45 -1.79
C CYS A 336 12.32 -19.41 -2.56
N LYS A 337 12.62 -19.68 -3.84
CA LYS A 337 11.83 -20.63 -4.66
C LYS A 337 11.74 -22.01 -3.98
N MET A 338 12.86 -22.50 -3.45
CA MET A 338 12.90 -23.79 -2.77
C MET A 338 12.07 -23.81 -1.49
N LYS A 339 12.15 -22.76 -0.67
CA LYS A 339 11.31 -22.60 0.53
C LYS A 339 9.84 -22.61 0.18
N ALA A 340 9.44 -21.89 -0.87
CA ALA A 340 8.08 -21.85 -1.38
C ALA A 340 7.57 -23.23 -1.84
N ILE A 341 8.41 -24.02 -2.52
CA ILE A 341 8.09 -25.40 -2.92
C ILE A 341 7.89 -26.31 -1.70
N TYR A 342 8.78 -26.26 -0.71
CA TYR A 342 8.62 -27.10 0.50
C TYR A 342 7.45 -26.66 1.37
N HIS A 343 7.14 -25.36 1.40
CA HIS A 343 5.97 -24.84 2.09
C HIS A 343 4.67 -25.33 1.42
N THR A 344 4.61 -25.34 0.09
CA THR A 344 3.45 -25.89 -0.63
C THR A 344 3.34 -27.40 -0.51
N LEU A 345 4.45 -28.15 -0.53
CA LEU A 345 4.45 -29.59 -0.23
C LEU A 345 3.89 -29.91 1.16
N ASN A 346 4.05 -29.01 2.13
CA ASN A 346 3.49 -29.18 3.47
C ASN A 346 1.96 -29.03 3.54
N LEU A 347 1.33 -28.46 2.51
CA LEU A 347 -0.13 -28.38 2.39
C LEU A 347 -0.75 -29.71 1.94
N PHE A 348 0.04 -30.61 1.36
CA PHE A 348 -0.45 -31.87 0.79
C PHE A 348 -0.60 -32.94 1.85
N ASN A 349 -1.61 -33.79 1.66
CA ASN A 349 -1.79 -34.98 2.48
C ASN A 349 -1.03 -36.15 1.85
N MET A 350 -0.56 -37.08 2.69
CA MET A 350 0.08 -38.31 2.24
C MET A 350 -0.95 -39.43 2.27
N ASP A 351 -1.03 -40.19 1.18
CA ASP A 351 -1.93 -41.32 1.11
C ASP A 351 -1.58 -42.41 2.16
N VAL A 352 -2.58 -43.21 2.57
CA VAL A 352 -2.46 -44.31 3.55
C VAL A 352 -1.39 -45.31 3.12
N THR A 353 -1.21 -45.49 1.81
CA THR A 353 -0.18 -46.37 1.23
C THR A 353 1.23 -45.77 1.23
N LYS A 354 1.39 -44.48 1.59
CA LYS A 354 2.62 -43.66 1.56
C LYS A 354 3.30 -43.53 0.19
N LYS A 355 2.65 -43.97 -0.90
CA LYS A 355 3.22 -43.97 -2.25
C LYS A 355 2.93 -42.71 -3.06
N CYS A 356 1.92 -41.93 -2.66
CA CYS A 356 1.49 -40.73 -3.36
C CYS A 356 1.21 -39.57 -2.38
N LEU A 357 1.46 -38.35 -2.85
CA LEU A 357 1.00 -37.11 -2.26
C LEU A 357 -0.29 -36.70 -2.95
N ILE A 358 -1.27 -36.29 -2.15
CA ILE A 358 -2.57 -35.80 -2.60
C ILE A 358 -2.61 -34.31 -2.28
N GLY A 359 -2.76 -33.49 -3.31
CA GLY A 359 -2.97 -32.05 -3.18
C GLY A 359 -4.33 -31.65 -3.74
N GLU A 360 -5.02 -30.74 -3.08
CA GLU A 360 -6.23 -30.11 -3.62
C GLU A 360 -5.92 -28.68 -3.99
N CYS A 361 -6.46 -28.24 -5.12
CA CYS A 361 -6.22 -26.89 -5.60
C CYS A 361 -7.36 -26.34 -6.44
N TRP A 362 -7.53 -25.03 -6.38
CA TRP A 362 -8.40 -24.29 -7.28
C TRP A 362 -7.63 -23.91 -8.55
N VAL A 363 -8.24 -24.23 -9.70
CA VAL A 363 -7.69 -23.92 -11.02
C VAL A 363 -8.78 -23.28 -11.88
N PRO A 364 -8.49 -22.19 -12.61
CA PRO A 364 -9.42 -21.67 -13.61
C PRO A 364 -9.72 -22.72 -14.67
N SER A 365 -10.99 -22.92 -15.04
CA SER A 365 -11.40 -23.98 -15.97
C SER A 365 -10.70 -23.89 -17.34
N ASN A 366 -10.28 -22.69 -17.74
CA ASN A 366 -9.56 -22.45 -18.99
C ASN A 366 -8.09 -22.92 -18.95
N ASP A 367 -7.49 -23.00 -17.75
CA ASP A 367 -6.05 -23.24 -17.57
C ASP A 367 -5.74 -24.68 -17.12
N ILE A 368 -6.75 -25.55 -17.00
CA ILE A 368 -6.60 -26.96 -16.59
C ILE A 368 -5.63 -27.71 -17.50
N SER A 369 -5.69 -27.50 -18.82
CA SER A 369 -4.79 -28.16 -19.77
C SER A 369 -3.33 -27.76 -19.57
N THR A 370 -3.09 -26.52 -19.16
CA THR A 370 -1.74 -26.00 -18.87
C THR A 370 -1.16 -26.67 -17.63
N VAL A 371 -1.98 -26.85 -16.60
CA VAL A 371 -1.57 -27.55 -15.36
C VAL A 371 -1.28 -29.02 -15.64
N GLN A 372 -2.13 -29.70 -16.43
CA GLN A 372 -1.88 -31.09 -16.84
C GLN A 372 -0.57 -31.25 -17.59
N LYS A 373 -0.25 -30.31 -18.49
CA LYS A 373 1.03 -30.30 -19.20
C LYS A 373 2.21 -30.10 -18.25
N ALA A 374 2.13 -29.13 -17.32
CA ALA A 374 3.18 -28.87 -16.33
C ALA A 374 3.43 -30.09 -15.41
N LEU A 375 2.38 -30.80 -15.01
CA LEU A 375 2.49 -32.06 -14.26
C LEU A 375 3.17 -33.16 -15.06
N GLY A 376 2.84 -33.27 -16.36
CA GLY A 376 3.50 -34.19 -17.27
C GLY A 376 4.99 -33.88 -17.40
N ASP A 377 5.33 -32.62 -17.67
CA ASP A 377 6.71 -32.16 -17.83
C ASP A 377 7.52 -32.42 -16.55
N GLY A 378 6.98 -32.12 -15.36
CA GLY A 378 7.63 -32.41 -14.07
C GLY A 378 7.81 -33.91 -13.77
N SER A 379 6.87 -34.76 -14.22
CA SER A 379 7.00 -36.22 -14.12
C SER A 379 8.08 -36.76 -15.06
N THR A 380 8.19 -36.22 -16.27
CA THR A 380 9.28 -36.60 -17.20
C THR A 380 10.65 -36.14 -16.72
N ALA A 381 10.75 -34.95 -16.13
CA ALA A 381 12.00 -34.41 -15.59
C ALA A 381 12.54 -35.23 -14.41
N SER A 382 11.65 -35.80 -13.60
CA SER A 382 12.02 -36.70 -12.49
C SER A 382 12.34 -38.13 -12.94
N GLY A 383 12.10 -38.47 -14.21
CA GLY A 383 12.31 -39.82 -14.75
C GLY A 383 11.35 -40.86 -14.16
N SER A 384 10.21 -40.42 -13.61
CA SER A 384 9.21 -41.34 -13.09
C SER A 384 8.49 -42.07 -14.22
N SER A 385 8.18 -43.36 -13.98
CA SER A 385 7.43 -44.19 -14.90
C SER A 385 5.91 -43.97 -14.84
N ILE A 386 5.41 -43.34 -13.78
CA ILE A 386 3.97 -43.10 -13.58
C ILE A 386 3.72 -41.60 -13.71
N PRO A 387 2.89 -41.17 -14.68
CA PRO A 387 2.55 -39.76 -14.83
C PRO A 387 1.71 -39.29 -13.63
N SER A 388 2.07 -38.13 -13.08
CA SER A 388 1.20 -37.39 -12.17
C SER A 388 -0.05 -36.96 -12.93
N PHE A 389 -1.24 -37.17 -12.35
CA PHE A 389 -2.51 -36.84 -13.00
C PHE A 389 -3.38 -35.96 -12.12
N LEU A 390 -4.27 -35.22 -12.78
CA LEU A 390 -5.21 -34.28 -12.18
C LEU A 390 -6.63 -34.79 -12.40
N ASN A 391 -7.40 -34.89 -11.32
CA ASN A 391 -8.82 -35.22 -11.34
C ASN A 391 -9.66 -33.99 -10.95
N ILE A 392 -10.82 -33.80 -11.56
CA ILE A 392 -11.74 -32.70 -11.21
C ILE A 392 -12.76 -33.24 -10.22
N ILE A 393 -12.95 -32.51 -9.12
CA ILE A 393 -13.91 -32.85 -8.06
C ILE A 393 -15.03 -31.82 -8.08
N ASP A 394 -16.26 -32.29 -8.00
CA ASP A 394 -17.42 -31.44 -7.74
C ASP A 394 -17.50 -31.18 -6.23
N THR A 395 -17.44 -29.91 -5.84
CA THR A 395 -17.57 -29.46 -4.44
C THR A 395 -18.65 -28.40 -4.32
N SER A 396 -19.26 -28.31 -3.14
CA SER A 396 -20.23 -27.28 -2.77
C SER A 396 -19.56 -26.06 -2.10
N GLU A 397 -18.28 -26.17 -1.74
CA GLU A 397 -17.52 -25.06 -1.18
C GLU A 397 -17.42 -23.87 -2.16
N MET A 398 -17.51 -22.65 -1.62
CA MET A 398 -17.37 -21.42 -2.41
C MET A 398 -15.94 -21.28 -2.96
N PRO A 399 -15.75 -21.24 -4.30
CA PRO A 399 -14.43 -21.07 -4.90
C PRO A 399 -13.91 -19.63 -4.80
N PRO A 400 -12.58 -19.43 -4.96
CA PRO A 400 -11.96 -18.12 -4.96
C PRO A 400 -12.39 -17.28 -6.16
N THR A 401 -12.36 -15.96 -5.99
CA THR A 401 -12.69 -15.03 -7.08
C THR A 401 -11.45 -14.57 -7.83
N PHE A 402 -11.47 -14.78 -9.15
CA PHE A 402 -10.43 -14.35 -10.05
C PHE A 402 -11.00 -13.55 -11.21
N ASN A 403 -10.47 -12.35 -11.40
CA ASN A 403 -10.79 -11.46 -12.50
C ASN A 403 -9.50 -11.23 -13.31
N ARG A 404 -9.49 -11.65 -14.59
CA ARG A 404 -8.32 -11.39 -15.46
C ARG A 404 -8.22 -9.89 -15.73
N THR A 405 -7.20 -9.25 -15.17
CA THR A 405 -6.95 -7.82 -15.36
C THR A 405 -5.88 -7.57 -16.44
N ASN A 406 -6.14 -6.55 -17.27
CA ASN A 406 -5.13 -6.00 -18.16
C ASN A 406 -4.38 -4.87 -17.45
N LYS A 407 -3.27 -4.40 -18.04
CA LYS A 407 -2.51 -3.23 -17.54
C LYS A 407 -3.39 -2.01 -17.25
N PHE A 408 -4.41 -1.78 -18.08
CA PHE A 408 -5.37 -0.69 -17.93
C PHE A 408 -6.34 -0.91 -16.76
N THR A 409 -6.86 -2.12 -16.62
CA THR A 409 -7.95 -2.41 -15.68
C THR A 409 -7.47 -2.77 -14.28
N ARG A 410 -6.19 -3.12 -14.12
CA ARG A 410 -5.59 -3.49 -12.83
C ARG A 410 -5.75 -2.39 -11.78
N GLY A 411 -5.53 -1.12 -12.16
CA GLY A 411 -5.68 0.01 -11.24
C GLY A 411 -7.10 0.16 -10.70
N PHE A 412 -8.11 0.04 -11.57
CA PHE A 412 -9.52 0.13 -11.18
C PHE A 412 -9.98 -1.10 -10.38
N GLN A 413 -9.47 -2.29 -10.69
CA GLN A 413 -9.79 -3.51 -9.95
C GLN A 413 -9.24 -3.41 -8.51
N ASN A 414 -7.98 -3.03 -8.35
CA ASN A 414 -7.37 -2.86 -7.03
C ASN A 414 -8.15 -1.86 -6.17
N LEU A 415 -8.68 -0.79 -6.77
CA LEU A 415 -9.51 0.20 -6.06
C LEU A 415 -10.80 -0.40 -5.48
N ILE A 416 -11.34 -1.43 -6.11
CA ILE A 416 -12.59 -2.08 -5.71
C ILE A 416 -12.31 -3.19 -4.72
N ASP A 417 -11.27 -3.98 -4.98
CA ASP A 417 -10.85 -5.08 -4.11
C ASP A 417 -10.50 -4.58 -2.69
N VAL A 418 -10.03 -3.32 -2.55
CA VAL A 418 -9.81 -2.66 -1.26
C VAL A 418 -11.10 -2.47 -0.43
N TYR A 419 -12.26 -2.30 -1.07
CA TYR A 419 -13.53 -2.20 -0.35
C TYR A 419 -14.00 -3.55 0.19
N GLY A 420 -13.77 -4.60 -0.60
CA GLY A 420 -14.12 -5.97 -0.28
C GLY A 420 -14.01 -6.82 -1.55
N MET A 421 -13.80 -8.12 -1.41
CA MET A 421 -13.66 -9.02 -2.55
C MET A 421 -15.01 -9.51 -3.03
N ALA A 422 -15.21 -9.52 -4.35
CA ALA A 422 -16.48 -9.90 -4.95
C ALA A 422 -16.81 -11.35 -4.61
N SER A 423 -18.10 -11.67 -4.44
CA SER A 423 -18.54 -13.05 -4.28
C SER A 423 -18.40 -13.81 -5.62
N TYR A 424 -18.31 -15.13 -5.55
CA TYR A 424 -18.08 -15.94 -6.74
C TYR A 424 -19.18 -15.77 -7.80
N ARG A 425 -18.76 -15.46 -9.03
CA ARG A 425 -19.59 -15.18 -10.21
C ARG A 425 -20.56 -14.01 -10.07
N GLU A 426 -20.33 -13.13 -9.11
CA GLU A 426 -21.02 -11.86 -8.99
C GLU A 426 -20.61 -10.89 -10.13
N CYS A 427 -21.50 -9.95 -10.49
CA CYS A 427 -21.15 -8.89 -11.45
C CYS A 427 -20.06 -7.98 -10.87
N ASN A 428 -18.95 -7.85 -11.59
CA ASN A 428 -17.83 -7.04 -11.16
C ASN A 428 -18.15 -5.54 -11.31
N PRO A 429 -18.09 -4.74 -10.23
CA PRO A 429 -18.27 -3.28 -10.31
C PRO A 429 -17.21 -2.59 -11.18
N ALA A 430 -16.03 -3.19 -11.36
CA ALA A 430 -14.87 -2.57 -12.01
C ALA A 430 -15.11 -2.14 -13.44
N LEU A 431 -15.96 -2.89 -14.17
CA LEU A 431 -16.28 -2.54 -15.54
C LEU A 431 -16.99 -1.17 -15.63
N TYR A 432 -17.87 -0.90 -14.68
CA TYR A 432 -18.65 0.34 -14.67
C TYR A 432 -17.84 1.51 -14.11
N THR A 433 -17.06 1.26 -13.06
CA THR A 433 -16.23 2.31 -12.43
C THR A 433 -15.20 2.90 -13.38
N ILE A 434 -14.71 2.15 -14.38
CA ILE A 434 -13.78 2.69 -15.40
C ILE A 434 -14.28 4.00 -16.01
N ILE A 435 -15.60 4.14 -16.24
CA ILE A 435 -16.18 5.35 -16.85
C ILE A 435 -16.85 6.23 -15.79
N THR A 436 -17.64 5.66 -14.89
CA THR A 436 -18.42 6.45 -13.92
C THR A 436 -17.53 7.15 -12.90
N PHE A 437 -16.40 6.54 -12.52
CA PHE A 437 -15.50 7.12 -11.53
C PHE A 437 -14.83 8.41 -12.02
N PRO A 438 -14.11 8.41 -13.17
CA PRO A 438 -13.58 9.65 -13.74
C PRO A 438 -14.63 10.70 -14.06
N PHE A 439 -15.84 10.29 -14.47
CA PHE A 439 -16.93 11.21 -14.77
C PHE A 439 -17.46 11.94 -13.52
N LEU A 440 -17.73 11.23 -12.42
CA LEU A 440 -18.16 11.88 -11.18
C LEU A 440 -17.05 12.77 -10.59
N PHE A 441 -15.79 12.35 -10.75
CA PHE A 441 -14.65 13.19 -10.41
C PHE A 441 -14.62 14.48 -11.21
N ALA A 442 -14.82 14.40 -12.52
CA ALA A 442 -14.85 15.55 -13.40
C ALA A 442 -15.95 16.57 -13.05
N VAL A 443 -17.10 16.12 -12.52
CA VAL A 443 -18.17 17.01 -12.07
C VAL A 443 -17.75 17.80 -10.82
N MET A 444 -17.02 17.18 -9.89
CA MET A 444 -16.44 17.83 -8.70
C MET A 444 -15.30 18.75 -9.08
N PHE A 445 -14.39 18.29 -9.94
CA PHE A 445 -13.17 18.98 -10.34
C PHE A 445 -13.31 19.50 -11.78
N GLY A 446 -14.23 20.44 -11.98
CA GLY A 446 -14.58 20.95 -13.31
C GLY A 446 -13.87 22.24 -13.68
N ASP A 447 -12.54 22.19 -13.86
CA ASP A 447 -11.73 23.31 -14.38
C ASP A 447 -10.84 22.78 -15.52
N SER A 448 -11.01 23.33 -16.72
CA SER A 448 -10.28 22.83 -17.90
C SER A 448 -8.78 23.13 -17.83
N GLY A 449 -8.35 24.21 -17.15
CA GLY A 449 -6.94 24.53 -16.97
C GLY A 449 -6.22 23.51 -16.07
N HIS A 450 -6.77 23.25 -14.89
CA HIS A 450 -6.24 22.23 -13.97
C HIS A 450 -6.29 20.82 -14.57
N ALA A 451 -7.35 20.51 -15.33
CA ALA A 451 -7.52 19.23 -15.99
C ALA A 451 -6.40 18.92 -17.00
N ILE A 452 -5.99 19.91 -17.79
CA ILE A 452 -4.91 19.77 -18.77
C ILE A 452 -3.59 19.43 -18.07
N ILE A 453 -3.29 20.08 -16.94
CA ILE A 453 -2.09 19.78 -16.14
C ILE A 453 -2.13 18.34 -15.62
N MET A 454 -3.27 17.91 -15.08
CA MET A 454 -3.46 16.54 -14.59
C MET A 454 -3.36 15.50 -15.70
N ALA A 455 -3.97 15.76 -16.87
CA ALA A 455 -3.89 14.88 -18.04
C ALA A 455 -2.45 14.80 -18.58
N ALA A 456 -1.72 15.91 -18.63
CA ALA A 456 -0.33 15.94 -19.05
C ALA A 456 0.57 15.13 -18.09
N PHE A 457 0.36 15.24 -16.77
CA PHE A 457 1.07 14.44 -15.78
C PHE A 457 0.76 12.93 -15.92
N GLY A 458 -0.51 12.57 -16.08
CA GLY A 458 -0.92 11.17 -16.33
C GLY A 458 -0.32 10.61 -17.61
N LEU A 459 -0.27 11.41 -18.69
CA LEU A 459 0.34 11.03 -19.96
C LEU A 459 1.86 10.86 -19.83
N TRP A 460 2.53 11.73 -19.07
CA TRP A 460 3.97 11.61 -18.79
C TRP A 460 4.30 10.30 -18.06
N LEU A 461 3.51 9.91 -17.05
CA LEU A 461 3.69 8.63 -16.34
C LEU A 461 3.52 7.41 -17.25
N ILE A 462 2.64 7.48 -18.25
CA ILE A 462 2.42 6.39 -19.21
C ILE A 462 3.58 6.32 -20.21
N LEU A 463 4.05 7.45 -20.75
CA LEU A 463 5.17 7.47 -21.68
C LEU A 463 6.49 6.99 -21.03
N ALA A 464 6.68 7.29 -19.74
CA ALA A 464 7.86 6.89 -18.98
C ALA A 464 7.75 5.51 -18.30
N GLU A 465 6.73 4.69 -18.62
CA GLU A 465 6.41 3.43 -17.93
C GLU A 465 7.62 2.49 -17.78
N LYS A 466 8.37 2.23 -18.86
CA LYS A 466 9.50 1.30 -18.83
C LYS A 466 10.66 1.80 -17.96
N LYS A 467 10.91 3.12 -17.99
CA LYS A 467 12.01 3.73 -17.23
C LYS A 467 11.67 3.76 -15.74
N ILE A 468 10.45 4.13 -15.39
CA ILE A 468 9.99 4.22 -14.01
C ILE A 468 9.83 2.84 -13.38
N ALA A 469 9.28 1.87 -14.11
CA ALA A 469 9.15 0.49 -13.62
C ALA A 469 10.52 -0.15 -13.33
N ALA A 470 11.56 0.20 -14.11
CA ALA A 470 12.92 -0.27 -13.88
C ALA A 470 13.62 0.45 -12.71
N GLN A 471 13.19 1.66 -12.35
CA GLN A 471 13.86 2.50 -11.35
C GLN A 471 13.32 2.27 -9.93
N LYS A 472 12.52 1.21 -9.68
CA LYS A 472 11.88 0.81 -8.40
C LYS A 472 11.99 1.90 -7.32
N GLY A 473 11.06 2.85 -7.38
CA GLY A 473 11.13 4.05 -6.56
C GLY A 473 10.90 3.74 -5.08
N LYS A 474 11.80 4.22 -4.21
CA LYS A 474 11.73 4.06 -2.75
C LYS A 474 10.54 4.74 -2.07
N SER A 475 9.77 5.56 -2.79
CA SER A 475 8.64 6.29 -2.21
C SER A 475 7.33 5.55 -2.49
N GLU A 476 6.72 5.02 -1.42
CA GLU A 476 5.41 4.37 -1.46
C GLU A 476 4.35 5.24 -2.16
N ILE A 477 4.37 6.56 -1.88
CA ILE A 477 3.42 7.50 -2.46
C ILE A 477 3.50 7.50 -4.00
N PHE A 478 4.71 7.46 -4.55
CA PHE A 478 4.93 7.48 -5.99
C PHE A 478 4.53 6.15 -6.63
N ASN A 479 4.73 5.03 -5.92
CA ASN A 479 4.27 3.71 -6.36
C ASN A 479 2.73 3.64 -6.43
N ILE A 480 2.03 4.25 -5.48
CA ILE A 480 0.56 4.38 -5.52
C ILE A 480 0.12 5.21 -6.74
N PHE A 481 0.72 6.38 -6.98
CA PHE A 481 0.42 7.20 -8.15
C PHE A 481 0.74 6.48 -9.47
N PHE A 482 1.83 5.74 -9.53
CA PHE A 482 2.23 4.96 -10.71
C PHE A 482 1.25 3.80 -10.98
N GLY A 483 0.75 3.14 -9.93
CA GLY A 483 -0.30 2.12 -10.02
C GLY A 483 -1.60 2.67 -10.60
N GLY A 484 -1.93 3.93 -10.28
CA GLY A 484 -3.12 4.66 -10.74
C GLY A 484 -2.98 5.45 -12.04
N ARG A 485 -1.89 5.31 -12.81
CA ARG A 485 -1.58 6.20 -13.97
C ARG A 485 -2.70 6.35 -15.01
N TYR A 486 -3.42 5.26 -15.31
CA TYR A 486 -4.54 5.30 -16.26
C TYR A 486 -5.77 5.99 -15.68
N ILE A 487 -5.98 5.90 -14.36
CA ILE A 487 -7.08 6.57 -13.66
C ILE A 487 -6.87 8.08 -13.73
N ILE A 488 -5.66 8.56 -13.42
CA ILE A 488 -5.31 9.99 -13.46
C ILE A 488 -5.49 10.57 -14.86
N LEU A 489 -5.05 9.85 -15.90
CA LEU A 489 -5.24 10.28 -17.29
C LEU A 489 -6.74 10.45 -17.61
N LEU A 490 -7.55 9.44 -17.28
CA LEU A 490 -8.97 9.44 -17.60
C LEU A 490 -9.72 10.52 -16.81
N MET A 491 -9.38 10.72 -15.54
CA MET A 491 -9.88 11.83 -14.72
C MET A 491 -9.57 13.19 -15.34
N GLY A 492 -8.33 13.41 -15.79
CA GLY A 492 -7.94 14.65 -16.47
C GLY A 492 -8.70 14.89 -17.78
N LEU A 493 -8.92 13.85 -18.60
CA LEU A 493 -9.67 13.96 -19.85
C LEU A 493 -11.15 14.30 -19.62
N PHE A 494 -11.81 13.60 -18.68
CA PHE A 494 -13.20 13.91 -18.35
C PHE A 494 -13.35 15.26 -17.66
N SER A 495 -12.40 15.65 -16.79
CA SER A 495 -12.35 16.97 -16.14
C SER A 495 -12.18 18.09 -17.15
N CYS A 496 -11.42 17.87 -18.24
CA CYS A 496 -11.31 18.83 -19.33
C CYS A 496 -12.67 19.01 -20.04
N TYR A 497 -13.37 17.90 -20.31
CA TYR A 497 -14.71 17.94 -20.88
C TYR A 497 -15.71 18.69 -19.98
N THR A 498 -15.77 18.39 -18.68
CA THR A 498 -16.68 19.09 -17.76
C THR A 498 -16.28 20.54 -17.53
N GLY A 499 -14.99 20.86 -17.51
CA GLY A 499 -14.48 22.23 -17.44
C GLY A 499 -14.92 23.08 -18.65
N LEU A 500 -14.95 22.49 -19.85
CA LEU A 500 -15.51 23.15 -21.04
C LEU A 500 -17.04 23.33 -20.94
N VAL A 501 -17.76 22.36 -20.38
CA VAL A 501 -19.21 22.48 -20.11
C VAL A 501 -19.49 23.55 -19.07
N TYR A 502 -18.65 23.69 -18.05
CA TYR A 502 -18.74 24.79 -17.08
C TYR A 502 -18.22 26.12 -17.62
N ASN A 503 -17.52 26.09 -18.75
CA ASN A 503 -16.85 27.24 -19.35
C ASN A 503 -15.95 27.96 -18.34
N ASP A 504 -15.10 27.19 -17.64
CA ASP A 504 -14.18 27.68 -16.62
C ASP A 504 -12.75 27.17 -16.88
N ILE A 505 -11.81 28.09 -17.04
CA ILE A 505 -10.36 27.86 -17.18
C ILE A 505 -9.64 28.79 -16.21
N PHE A 506 -9.01 28.21 -15.18
CA PHE A 506 -8.30 28.99 -14.15
C PHE A 506 -9.14 30.15 -13.60
N SER A 507 -10.43 29.90 -13.34
CA SER A 507 -11.46 30.88 -12.90
C SER A 507 -11.98 31.88 -13.96
N LYS A 508 -11.62 31.74 -15.24
CA LYS A 508 -12.06 32.63 -16.33
C LYS A 508 -12.83 31.87 -17.40
N SER A 509 -13.83 32.53 -17.98
CA SER A 509 -14.66 31.99 -19.05
C SER A 509 -14.12 32.34 -20.44
N ILE A 510 -14.27 31.44 -21.41
CA ILE A 510 -13.94 31.71 -22.81
C ILE A 510 -15.20 32.11 -23.58
N ASN A 511 -15.12 33.19 -24.36
CA ASN A 511 -16.17 33.57 -25.30
C ASN A 511 -15.92 32.95 -26.69
N ILE A 512 -16.39 31.71 -26.91
CA ILE A 512 -16.20 30.97 -28.18
C ILE A 512 -17.33 31.26 -29.19
N PHE A 513 -18.59 31.23 -28.74
CA PHE A 513 -19.77 31.29 -29.61
C PHE A 513 -20.51 32.64 -29.60
N GLY A 514 -20.02 33.63 -28.84
CA GLY A 514 -20.72 34.89 -28.60
C GLY A 514 -21.77 34.76 -27.49
N THR A 515 -21.96 35.83 -26.70
CA THR A 515 -22.92 35.82 -25.58
C THR A 515 -24.36 35.92 -26.09
N SER A 516 -25.28 35.22 -25.42
CA SER A 516 -26.72 35.31 -25.73
C SER A 516 -27.37 36.55 -25.12
N TRP A 517 -26.67 37.18 -24.17
CA TRP A 517 -27.07 38.43 -23.53
C TRP A 517 -26.50 39.65 -24.27
N ARG A 518 -27.35 40.66 -24.49
CA ARG A 518 -26.99 41.95 -25.09
C ARG A 518 -27.49 43.12 -24.25
N VAL A 519 -26.65 44.14 -24.15
CA VAL A 519 -27.04 45.43 -23.57
C VAL A 519 -27.57 46.30 -24.71
N ASN A 520 -28.88 46.55 -24.72
CA ASN A 520 -29.48 47.45 -25.70
C ASN A 520 -29.41 48.89 -25.17
N ALA A 521 -29.09 49.85 -26.04
CA ALA A 521 -29.00 51.26 -25.66
C ALA A 521 -30.33 51.83 -25.11
N THR A 522 -31.46 51.21 -25.44
CA THR A 522 -32.81 51.57 -24.99
C THR A 522 -33.15 51.09 -23.57
N THR A 523 -32.39 50.14 -23.01
CA THR A 523 -32.61 49.61 -21.65
C THR A 523 -31.78 50.36 -20.59
N LEU A 524 -30.99 51.34 -21.01
CA LEU A 524 -30.26 52.24 -20.13
C LEU A 524 -31.21 53.35 -19.66
N PRO A 525 -31.24 53.71 -18.36
CA PRO A 525 -32.08 54.81 -17.89
C PRO A 525 -31.72 56.11 -18.64
N PRO A 526 -32.69 57.00 -18.92
CA PRO A 526 -32.50 58.17 -19.78
C PRO A 526 -31.43 59.17 -19.30
N ASN A 527 -30.92 59.01 -18.07
CA ASN A 527 -29.84 59.80 -17.47
C ASN A 527 -28.45 59.12 -17.50
N PHE A 528 -28.32 57.94 -18.12
CA PHE A 528 -27.04 57.22 -18.19
C PHE A 528 -26.18 57.76 -19.35
N THR A 529 -25.52 58.89 -19.13
CA THR A 529 -24.46 59.36 -20.03
C THR A 529 -23.12 58.77 -19.61
N VAL A 530 -22.29 58.38 -20.58
CA VAL A 530 -20.97 57.75 -20.39
C VAL A 530 -20.00 58.60 -19.53
N HIS A 531 -20.32 59.87 -19.28
CA HIS A 531 -19.43 60.84 -18.62
C HIS A 531 -19.67 61.07 -17.11
N THR A 532 -20.67 60.43 -16.48
CA THR A 532 -20.92 60.55 -15.02
C THR A 532 -20.44 59.34 -14.21
N SER A 533 -19.45 58.60 -14.71
CA SER A 533 -19.07 57.27 -14.23
C SER A 533 -17.78 57.19 -13.39
N SER A 534 -17.33 58.29 -12.77
CA SER A 534 -16.12 58.22 -11.92
C SER A 534 -16.38 57.92 -10.44
N ASP A 535 -17.56 58.20 -9.89
CA ASP A 535 -17.76 58.16 -8.42
C ASP A 535 -18.99 57.39 -7.88
N SER A 536 -19.80 56.75 -8.72
CA SER A 536 -20.82 55.81 -8.22
C SER A 536 -20.99 54.61 -9.14
N THR A 537 -20.65 53.43 -8.64
CA THR A 537 -20.83 52.15 -9.34
C THR A 537 -22.32 51.79 -9.31
N VAL A 538 -23.10 52.41 -10.20
CA VAL A 538 -24.51 52.03 -10.38
C VAL A 538 -24.56 50.60 -10.91
N GLU A 539 -25.01 49.67 -10.07
CA GLU A 539 -25.24 48.28 -10.46
C GLU A 539 -26.46 48.20 -11.39
N LEU A 540 -26.25 47.80 -12.63
CA LEU A 540 -27.32 47.61 -13.62
C LEU A 540 -27.82 46.17 -13.59
N GLN A 541 -29.11 45.97 -13.29
CA GLN A 541 -29.77 44.68 -13.47
C GLN A 541 -30.37 44.59 -14.88
N LEU A 542 -29.96 43.58 -15.65
CA LEU A 542 -30.50 43.33 -17.00
C LEU A 542 -31.84 42.60 -16.91
N ASN A 543 -32.84 43.08 -17.66
CA ASN A 543 -34.15 42.44 -17.72
C ASN A 543 -34.13 41.29 -18.73
N PRO A 544 -34.43 40.04 -18.34
CA PRO A 544 -34.41 38.88 -19.25
C PRO A 544 -35.29 39.06 -20.49
N ARG A 545 -36.41 39.78 -20.41
CA ARG A 545 -37.30 40.01 -21.55
C ARG A 545 -36.68 40.83 -22.69
N GLU A 546 -35.91 41.86 -22.36
CA GLU A 546 -35.42 42.84 -23.34
C GLU A 546 -33.95 42.62 -23.72
N ASN A 547 -33.17 41.98 -22.84
CA ASN A 547 -31.72 41.83 -22.97
C ASN A 547 -31.28 40.41 -23.35
N TYR A 548 -32.16 39.41 -23.32
CA TYR A 548 -31.88 38.04 -23.72
C TYR A 548 -32.34 37.79 -25.17
N GLN A 549 -31.47 37.19 -26.00
CA GLN A 549 -31.77 36.90 -27.41
C GLN A 549 -32.80 35.77 -27.61
N GLY A 550 -33.21 35.06 -26.57
CA GLY A 550 -34.18 33.95 -26.65
C GLY A 550 -33.59 32.61 -27.08
N SER A 551 -32.30 32.55 -27.46
CA SER A 551 -31.57 31.32 -27.77
C SER A 551 -30.56 30.98 -26.67
N PRO A 552 -30.51 29.74 -26.14
CA PRO A 552 -29.50 29.34 -25.18
C PRO A 552 -28.10 29.24 -25.83
N TYR A 553 -27.06 29.37 -25.01
CA TYR A 553 -25.68 29.19 -25.44
C TYR A 553 -25.44 27.75 -25.93
N PHE A 554 -24.70 27.59 -27.03
CA PHE A 554 -24.61 26.32 -27.76
C PHE A 554 -24.03 25.16 -26.93
N ILE A 555 -22.93 25.40 -26.21
CA ILE A 555 -22.29 24.40 -25.34
C ILE A 555 -21.88 25.06 -24.03
N GLY A 556 -22.42 24.58 -22.92
CA GLY A 556 -22.00 24.99 -21.58
C GLY A 556 -22.66 26.26 -21.05
N LEU A 557 -21.99 26.94 -20.12
CA LEU A 557 -22.48 28.15 -19.48
C LEU A 557 -22.09 29.42 -20.27
N ASP A 558 -23.01 30.38 -20.35
CA ASP A 558 -22.77 31.65 -21.04
C ASP A 558 -21.64 32.44 -20.34
N PRO A 559 -20.62 32.93 -21.07
CA PRO A 559 -19.50 33.71 -20.52
C PRO A 559 -19.92 34.96 -19.72
N VAL A 560 -21.09 35.54 -20.01
CA VAL A 560 -21.57 36.75 -19.31
C VAL A 560 -21.67 36.55 -17.79
N TRP A 561 -21.94 35.32 -17.35
CA TRP A 561 -22.09 35.01 -15.93
C TRP A 561 -20.79 35.23 -15.15
N GLN A 562 -19.63 35.17 -15.79
CA GLN A 562 -18.35 35.42 -15.14
C GLN A 562 -18.16 36.88 -14.72
N VAL A 563 -18.78 37.82 -15.44
CA VAL A 563 -18.71 39.27 -15.15
C VAL A 563 -19.82 39.71 -14.19
N SER A 564 -20.88 38.91 -14.09
CA SER A 564 -22.07 39.24 -13.30
C SER A 564 -21.86 39.10 -11.78
N LYS A 565 -22.42 40.03 -10.99
CA LYS A 565 -22.40 39.94 -9.51
C LYS A 565 -23.27 38.80 -8.96
N ASN A 566 -24.32 38.40 -9.68
CA ASN A 566 -25.25 37.33 -9.28
C ASN A 566 -24.84 35.92 -9.76
N LYS A 567 -23.60 35.74 -10.23
CA LYS A 567 -23.00 34.46 -10.65
C LYS A 567 -23.25 33.32 -9.65
N ILE A 568 -22.96 33.56 -8.36
CA ILE A 568 -23.00 32.52 -7.32
C ILE A 568 -24.42 31.98 -7.14
N ILE A 569 -25.44 32.84 -7.18
CA ILE A 569 -26.84 32.45 -7.00
C ILE A 569 -27.28 31.52 -8.15
N PHE A 570 -26.92 31.88 -9.38
CA PHE A 570 -27.22 31.08 -10.56
C PHE A 570 -26.48 29.73 -10.56
N LEU A 571 -25.15 29.75 -10.35
CA LEU A 571 -24.32 28.53 -10.33
C LEU A 571 -24.72 27.57 -9.20
N ASN A 572 -25.08 28.10 -8.04
CA ASN A 572 -25.57 27.29 -6.92
C ASN A 572 -26.85 26.53 -7.32
N SER A 573 -27.86 27.22 -7.86
CA SER A 573 -29.10 26.58 -8.31
C SER A 573 -28.86 25.53 -9.40
N TYR A 574 -27.97 25.81 -10.37
CA TYR A 574 -27.65 24.91 -11.45
C TYR A 574 -26.90 23.65 -10.97
N LYS A 575 -25.78 23.82 -10.27
CA LYS A 575 -24.93 22.71 -9.83
C LYS A 575 -25.62 21.82 -8.80
N MET A 576 -26.43 22.39 -7.90
CA MET A 576 -27.22 21.62 -6.93
C MET A 576 -28.22 20.69 -7.64
N LYS A 577 -28.98 21.21 -8.62
CA LYS A 577 -29.94 20.41 -9.41
C LYS A 577 -29.23 19.36 -10.27
N LEU A 578 -28.13 19.71 -10.91
CA LEU A 578 -27.32 18.78 -11.70
C LEU A 578 -26.85 17.59 -10.85
N SER A 579 -26.40 17.85 -9.62
CA SER A 579 -25.94 16.80 -8.68
C SER A 579 -27.06 15.82 -8.34
N ILE A 580 -28.28 16.31 -8.11
CA ILE A 580 -29.46 15.48 -7.84
C ILE A 580 -29.82 14.63 -9.07
N VAL A 581 -29.77 15.20 -10.28
CA VAL A 581 -30.07 14.44 -11.51
C VAL A 581 -29.07 13.31 -11.71
N ILE A 582 -27.78 13.59 -11.55
CA ILE A 582 -26.72 12.59 -11.64
C ILE A 582 -26.88 11.51 -10.57
N ALA A 583 -27.22 11.90 -9.33
CA ALA A 583 -27.46 10.98 -8.22
C ALA A 583 -28.52 9.93 -8.57
N VAL A 584 -29.69 10.39 -9.00
CA VAL A 584 -30.84 9.51 -9.28
C VAL A 584 -30.54 8.58 -10.45
N VAL A 585 -29.92 9.08 -11.52
CA VAL A 585 -29.52 8.25 -12.65
C VAL A 585 -28.49 7.19 -12.24
N HIS A 586 -27.48 7.57 -11.46
CA HIS A 586 -26.43 6.65 -11.00
C HIS A 586 -26.97 5.58 -10.03
N MET A 587 -27.87 5.94 -9.11
CA MET A 587 -28.50 4.98 -8.21
C MET A 587 -29.47 4.04 -8.91
N ILE A 588 -30.29 4.55 -9.85
CA ILE A 588 -31.15 3.70 -10.70
C ILE A 588 -30.27 2.69 -11.44
N PHE A 589 -29.17 3.15 -12.02
CA PHE A 589 -28.22 2.28 -12.70
C PHE A 589 -27.68 1.19 -11.76
N GLY A 590 -27.23 1.53 -10.54
CA GLY A 590 -26.76 0.55 -9.55
C GLY A 590 -27.82 -0.51 -9.19
N VAL A 591 -29.07 -0.10 -8.94
CA VAL A 591 -30.16 -1.03 -8.64
C VAL A 591 -30.48 -1.92 -9.86
N THR A 592 -30.40 -1.40 -11.10
CA THR A 592 -30.60 -2.24 -12.29
C THR A 592 -29.51 -3.30 -12.46
N VAL A 593 -28.28 -3.05 -12.00
CA VAL A 593 -27.19 -4.04 -12.06
C VAL A 593 -27.50 -5.27 -11.19
N SER A 594 -28.17 -5.10 -10.04
CA SER A 594 -28.55 -6.23 -9.17
C SER A 594 -29.47 -7.24 -9.87
N THR A 595 -30.26 -6.79 -10.85
CA THR A 595 -31.09 -7.69 -11.67
C THR A 595 -30.26 -8.73 -12.41
N PHE A 596 -29.09 -8.36 -12.92
CA PHE A 596 -28.22 -9.31 -13.62
C PHE A 596 -27.68 -10.40 -12.69
N ASN A 597 -27.46 -10.10 -11.40
CA ASN A 597 -27.10 -11.08 -10.38
C ASN A 597 -28.26 -12.05 -10.12
N PHE A 598 -29.47 -11.54 -9.85
CA PHE A 598 -30.63 -12.40 -9.56
C PHE A 598 -31.01 -13.33 -10.72
N VAL A 599 -30.92 -12.83 -11.96
CA VAL A 599 -31.17 -13.64 -13.17
C VAL A 599 -30.14 -14.76 -13.31
N HIS A 600 -28.88 -14.49 -12.99
CA HIS A 600 -27.81 -15.49 -13.12
C HIS A 600 -27.86 -16.58 -12.07
N PHE A 601 -28.05 -16.21 -10.79
CA PHE A 601 -28.24 -17.18 -9.70
C PHE A 601 -29.61 -17.86 -9.74
N ARG A 602 -30.44 -17.61 -10.77
CA ARG A 602 -31.79 -18.18 -10.98
C ARG A 602 -32.76 -17.92 -9.81
N LYS A 603 -32.53 -16.90 -8.98
CA LYS A 603 -33.38 -16.51 -7.85
C LYS A 603 -34.56 -15.64 -8.33
N ARG A 604 -35.52 -16.26 -9.04
CA ARG A 604 -36.68 -15.55 -9.63
C ARG A 604 -37.59 -14.85 -8.59
N ALA A 605 -37.67 -15.38 -7.38
CA ALA A 605 -38.47 -14.80 -6.31
C ALA A 605 -37.90 -13.45 -5.81
N SER A 606 -36.58 -13.35 -5.64
CA SER A 606 -35.91 -12.11 -5.24
C SER A 606 -36.08 -10.99 -6.28
N LEU A 607 -36.21 -11.32 -7.57
CA LEU A 607 -36.50 -10.33 -8.60
C LEU A 607 -37.82 -9.58 -8.35
N LEU A 608 -38.89 -10.32 -8.00
CA LEU A 608 -40.23 -9.75 -7.80
C LEU A 608 -40.42 -9.17 -6.39
N LEU A 609 -39.78 -9.77 -5.38
CA LEU A 609 -40.02 -9.44 -3.98
C LEU A 609 -39.00 -8.43 -3.42
N GLU A 610 -37.84 -8.28 -4.05
CA GLU A 610 -36.74 -7.43 -3.56
C GLU A 610 -36.41 -6.33 -4.57
N PHE A 611 -36.05 -6.67 -5.81
CA PHE A 611 -35.68 -5.68 -6.83
C PHE A 611 -36.85 -4.76 -7.24
N LEU A 612 -38.03 -5.32 -7.52
CA LEU A 612 -39.16 -4.54 -8.03
C LEU A 612 -39.66 -3.46 -7.03
N PRO A 613 -39.87 -3.76 -5.74
CA PRO A 613 -40.20 -2.72 -4.76
C PRO A 613 -39.10 -1.67 -4.60
N GLN A 614 -37.82 -2.08 -4.65
CA GLN A 614 -36.67 -1.19 -4.51
C GLN A 614 -36.58 -0.15 -5.64
N ILE A 615 -36.75 -0.58 -6.90
CA ILE A 615 -36.71 0.33 -8.05
C ILE A 615 -37.95 1.22 -8.12
N LEU A 616 -39.14 0.68 -7.80
CA LEU A 616 -40.38 1.46 -7.77
C LEU A 616 -40.34 2.56 -6.72
N LEU A 617 -39.85 2.26 -5.51
CA LEU A 617 -39.69 3.24 -4.44
C LEU A 617 -38.77 4.41 -4.88
N LEU A 618 -37.62 4.09 -5.48
CA LEU A 618 -36.66 5.09 -5.97
C LEU A 618 -37.26 5.94 -7.09
N CYS A 619 -37.95 5.31 -8.05
CA CYS A 619 -38.58 6.00 -9.17
C CYS A 619 -39.74 6.91 -8.73
N PHE A 620 -40.63 6.44 -7.85
CA PHE A 620 -41.79 7.21 -7.44
C PHE A 620 -41.43 8.46 -6.63
N LEU A 621 -40.38 8.41 -5.81
CA LEU A 621 -39.96 9.56 -5.01
C LEU A 621 -38.98 10.46 -5.77
N PHE A 622 -37.83 9.91 -6.16
CA PHE A 622 -36.69 10.72 -6.58
C PHE A 622 -36.63 10.96 -8.09
N LEU A 623 -37.04 9.99 -8.92
CA LEU A 623 -37.16 10.25 -10.36
C LEU A 623 -38.27 11.27 -10.65
N TRP A 624 -39.36 11.26 -9.87
CA TRP A 624 -40.38 12.29 -9.95
C TRP A 624 -39.83 13.70 -9.64
N MET A 625 -38.97 13.83 -8.62
CA MET A 625 -38.28 15.09 -8.33
C MET A 625 -37.44 15.57 -9.52
N VAL A 626 -36.73 14.66 -10.20
CA VAL A 626 -35.97 14.97 -11.42
C VAL A 626 -36.89 15.42 -12.56
N VAL A 627 -38.03 14.77 -12.75
CA VAL A 627 -39.04 15.18 -13.75
C VAL A 627 -39.55 16.58 -13.46
N MET A 628 -39.84 16.93 -12.20
CA MET A 628 -40.25 18.30 -11.83
C MET A 628 -39.16 19.35 -12.13
N ILE A 629 -37.87 19.00 -11.96
CA ILE A 629 -36.76 19.90 -12.33
C ILE A 629 -36.76 20.18 -13.84
N PHE A 630 -36.90 19.15 -14.67
CA PHE A 630 -36.95 19.31 -16.13
C PHE A 630 -38.20 20.08 -16.59
N ILE A 631 -39.38 19.79 -16.03
CA ILE A 631 -40.60 20.56 -16.34
C ILE A 631 -40.41 22.03 -15.97
N LYS A 632 -39.78 22.33 -14.81
CA LYS A 632 -39.49 23.70 -14.42
C LYS A 632 -38.55 24.40 -15.42
N TRP A 633 -37.52 23.72 -15.91
CA TRP A 633 -36.60 24.27 -16.91
C TRP A 633 -37.24 24.54 -18.27
N ILE A 634 -38.30 23.79 -18.64
CA ILE A 634 -38.98 23.94 -19.94
C ILE A 634 -40.14 24.95 -19.88
N LYS A 635 -40.93 24.95 -18.78
CA LYS A 635 -42.22 25.66 -18.73
C LYS A 635 -42.13 27.13 -18.29
N TYR A 636 -41.14 27.48 -17.47
CA TYR A 636 -41.01 28.82 -16.89
C TYR A 636 -39.84 29.55 -17.54
N ASP A 637 -40.10 30.75 -18.07
CA ASP A 637 -39.10 31.58 -18.71
C ASP A 637 -39.32 33.06 -18.35
N GLY A 638 -38.23 33.81 -18.17
CA GLY A 638 -38.26 35.25 -17.89
C GLY A 638 -38.60 36.10 -19.11
N SER A 639 -38.52 35.55 -20.33
CA SER A 639 -38.96 36.24 -21.55
C SER A 639 -40.50 36.38 -21.64
N LEU A 640 -41.24 35.54 -20.92
CA LEU A 640 -42.71 35.54 -20.87
C LEU A 640 -43.30 36.57 -19.88
N ASP A 641 -42.46 37.29 -19.14
CA ASP A 641 -42.91 38.27 -18.15
C ASP A 641 -43.72 39.40 -18.79
N GLY A 642 -45.01 39.47 -18.43
CA GLY A 642 -45.98 40.44 -18.92
C GLY A 642 -46.78 40.01 -20.16
N ILE A 643 -46.55 38.81 -20.72
CA ILE A 643 -47.39 38.20 -21.77
C ILE A 643 -48.27 37.10 -21.17
N ASP A 644 -47.68 36.21 -20.37
CA ASP A 644 -48.35 35.15 -19.62
C ASP A 644 -47.87 35.18 -18.16
N THR A 645 -48.51 36.00 -17.31
CA THR A 645 -48.13 36.20 -15.90
C THR A 645 -48.06 34.88 -15.12
N LYS A 646 -48.83 33.87 -15.52
CA LYS A 646 -48.88 32.53 -14.91
C LYS A 646 -47.59 31.71 -15.11
N ARG A 647 -46.85 31.94 -16.20
CA ARG A 647 -45.60 31.22 -16.52
C ARG A 647 -44.36 32.09 -16.40
N GLY A 648 -44.53 33.33 -15.96
CA GLY A 648 -43.45 34.28 -15.71
C GLY A 648 -42.61 33.94 -14.48
N SER A 649 -41.58 34.74 -14.25
CA SER A 649 -40.57 34.58 -13.20
C SER A 649 -41.15 34.66 -11.78
N SER A 650 -42.17 35.48 -11.57
CA SER A 650 -42.83 35.70 -10.27
C SER A 650 -43.61 34.47 -9.77
N CYS A 651 -44.23 33.72 -10.68
CA CYS A 651 -45.01 32.53 -10.34
C CYS A 651 -44.20 31.22 -10.41
N ALA A 652 -42.87 31.29 -10.55
CA ALA A 652 -42.03 30.10 -10.70
C ALA A 652 -41.89 29.34 -9.36
N PRO A 653 -42.42 28.11 -9.24
CA PRO A 653 -42.51 27.45 -7.95
C PRO A 653 -41.19 26.84 -7.50
N SER A 654 -41.04 26.66 -6.19
CA SER A 654 -39.90 25.98 -5.56
C SER A 654 -40.11 24.47 -5.52
N VAL A 655 -39.29 23.72 -6.27
CA VAL A 655 -39.35 22.25 -6.36
C VAL A 655 -39.20 21.57 -5.00
N LEU A 656 -38.34 22.10 -4.11
CA LEU A 656 -38.13 21.57 -2.77
C LEU A 656 -39.40 21.61 -1.92
N ILE A 657 -40.14 22.72 -1.93
CA ILE A 657 -41.36 22.88 -1.14
C ILE A 657 -42.47 22.00 -1.69
N TYR A 658 -42.58 21.83 -3.02
CA TYR A 658 -43.50 20.84 -3.59
C TYR A 658 -43.14 19.42 -3.17
N PHE A 659 -41.86 19.07 -3.09
CA PHE A 659 -41.43 17.75 -2.61
C PHE A 659 -41.73 17.54 -1.11
N ILE A 660 -41.53 18.55 -0.27
CA ILE A 660 -41.87 18.50 1.16
C ILE A 660 -43.39 18.38 1.35
N ASN A 661 -44.17 19.21 0.67
CA ASN A 661 -45.62 19.20 0.76
C ASN A 661 -46.23 17.91 0.21
N MET A 662 -45.60 17.32 -0.82
CA MET A 662 -45.90 15.98 -1.30
C MET A 662 -45.78 14.97 -0.14
N MET A 663 -44.62 14.88 0.53
CA MET A 663 -44.42 13.92 1.63
C MET A 663 -45.28 14.17 2.88
N LEU A 664 -45.61 15.44 3.18
CA LEU A 664 -46.44 15.83 4.33
C LEU A 664 -47.96 15.81 4.05
N PHE A 665 -48.39 15.39 2.85
CA PHE A 665 -49.79 15.44 2.41
C PHE A 665 -50.47 16.81 2.64
N SER A 666 -49.70 17.89 2.56
CA SER A 666 -50.17 19.25 2.83
C SER A 666 -50.47 19.97 1.51
N GLY A 667 -51.63 20.61 1.41
CA GLY A 667 -51.97 21.44 0.25
C GLY A 667 -51.06 22.68 0.15
N THR A 668 -50.54 22.97 -1.03
CA THR A 668 -49.69 24.15 -1.25
C THR A 668 -50.54 25.42 -1.23
N THR A 669 -50.36 26.26 -0.22
CA THR A 669 -50.94 27.60 -0.12
C THR A 669 -50.22 28.54 -1.09
N SER A 670 -50.95 29.12 -2.06
CA SER A 670 -50.43 30.13 -2.98
C SER A 670 -50.10 31.44 -2.24
N ALA A 671 -48.96 32.05 -2.57
CA ALA A 671 -48.50 33.31 -1.96
C ALA A 671 -49.08 34.58 -2.64
N THR A 672 -49.75 34.48 -3.80
CA THR A 672 -50.34 35.62 -4.54
C THR A 672 -51.59 35.19 -5.33
N SER A 673 -52.54 36.12 -5.54
CA SER A 673 -53.88 35.87 -6.11
C SER A 673 -53.92 35.47 -7.59
N ASP A 674 -52.81 35.66 -8.33
CA ASP A 674 -52.77 35.51 -9.81
C ASP A 674 -51.92 34.32 -10.30
N CYS A 675 -51.30 33.55 -9.39
CA CYS A 675 -50.46 32.40 -9.74
C CYS A 675 -51.20 31.07 -9.55
N ASP A 676 -51.07 30.15 -10.51
CA ASP A 676 -51.61 28.78 -10.37
C ASP A 676 -50.88 28.02 -9.24
N THR A 677 -51.62 27.28 -8.42
CA THR A 677 -51.09 26.55 -7.25
C THR A 677 -50.19 25.37 -7.62
N TYR A 678 -50.35 24.82 -8.83
CA TYR A 678 -49.61 23.66 -9.34
C TYR A 678 -49.04 23.93 -10.74
N MET A 679 -47.98 23.22 -11.10
CA MET A 679 -47.32 23.34 -12.41
C MET A 679 -48.18 22.80 -13.55
N PHE A 680 -49.11 21.90 -13.32
CA PHE A 680 -50.12 21.45 -14.30
C PHE A 680 -51.35 20.89 -13.59
N ASP A 681 -52.50 20.89 -14.26
CA ASP A 681 -53.81 20.66 -13.62
C ASP A 681 -53.95 19.30 -12.93
N SER A 682 -53.32 18.24 -13.46
CA SER A 682 -53.35 16.88 -12.91
C SER A 682 -52.21 16.53 -11.95
N GLN A 683 -51.38 17.51 -11.55
CA GLN A 683 -50.24 17.29 -10.65
C GLN A 683 -50.61 16.68 -9.28
N PRO A 684 -51.63 17.16 -8.55
CA PRO A 684 -51.94 16.60 -7.23
C PRO A 684 -52.42 15.14 -7.31
N LEU A 685 -53.14 14.77 -8.38
CA LEU A 685 -53.55 13.38 -8.62
C LEU A 685 -52.33 12.47 -8.83
N VAL A 686 -51.39 12.90 -9.67
CA VAL A 686 -50.15 12.15 -9.93
C VAL A 686 -49.31 12.01 -8.66
N GLN A 687 -49.12 13.08 -7.89
CA GLN A 687 -48.37 13.05 -6.63
C GLN A 687 -49.01 12.09 -5.62
N TYR A 688 -50.34 12.13 -5.47
CA TYR A 688 -51.06 11.23 -4.56
C TYR A 688 -50.88 9.76 -4.95
N ILE A 689 -51.00 9.42 -6.25
CA ILE A 689 -50.80 8.06 -6.75
C ILE A 689 -49.36 7.58 -6.50
N LEU A 690 -48.36 8.43 -6.75
CA LEU A 690 -46.95 8.09 -6.56
C LEU A 690 -46.60 7.81 -5.10
N ILE A 691 -47.09 8.63 -4.16
CA ILE A 691 -46.85 8.39 -2.73
C ILE A 691 -47.55 7.12 -2.25
N LEU A 692 -48.80 6.91 -2.67
CA LEU A 692 -49.52 5.69 -2.32
C LEU A 692 -48.79 4.45 -2.83
N GLY A 693 -48.28 4.50 -4.06
CA GLY A 693 -47.42 3.46 -4.62
C GLY A 693 -46.14 3.24 -3.81
N ALA A 694 -45.46 4.31 -3.41
CA ALA A 694 -44.25 4.25 -2.59
C ALA A 694 -44.51 3.63 -1.20
N LEU A 695 -45.62 3.99 -0.55
CA LEU A 695 -46.02 3.44 0.75
C LEU A 695 -46.36 1.95 0.68
N ILE A 696 -46.96 1.47 -0.43
CA ILE A 696 -47.25 0.04 -0.65
C ILE A 696 -45.97 -0.78 -0.86
N CYS A 697 -44.91 -0.18 -1.41
CA CYS A 697 -43.65 -0.88 -1.64
C CYS A 697 -42.94 -1.31 -0.33
N ILE A 698 -43.14 -0.56 0.78
CA ILE A 698 -42.53 -0.87 2.08
C ILE A 698 -43.02 -2.20 2.66
N PRO A 699 -44.34 -2.43 2.88
CA PRO A 699 -44.84 -3.71 3.36
C PRO A 699 -44.61 -4.84 2.34
N TRP A 700 -44.60 -4.54 1.04
CA TRP A 700 -44.26 -5.53 0.01
C TRP A 700 -42.84 -6.08 0.21
N MET A 701 -41.85 -5.22 0.39
CA MET A 701 -40.47 -5.65 0.63
C MET A 701 -40.30 -6.36 1.98
N LEU A 702 -40.94 -5.87 3.05
CA LEU A 702 -40.82 -6.43 4.40
C LEU A 702 -41.42 -7.84 4.50
N LEU A 703 -42.62 -8.04 3.96
CA LEU A 703 -43.37 -9.29 4.12
C LEU A 703 -43.11 -10.29 2.98
N GLY A 704 -42.69 -9.82 1.80
CA GLY A 704 -42.62 -10.64 0.59
C GLY A 704 -41.73 -11.86 0.72
N LYS A 705 -40.44 -11.66 1.07
CA LYS A 705 -39.43 -12.73 1.12
C LYS A 705 -39.66 -13.75 2.25
N PRO A 706 -39.94 -13.35 3.51
CA PRO A 706 -40.21 -14.31 4.58
C PRO A 706 -41.46 -15.16 4.31
N ILE A 707 -42.55 -14.57 3.80
CA ILE A 707 -43.77 -15.31 3.45
C ILE A 707 -43.51 -16.30 2.31
N TYR A 708 -42.73 -15.89 1.30
CA TYR A 708 -42.35 -16.79 0.21
C TYR A 708 -41.59 -18.02 0.72
N ILE A 709 -40.60 -17.83 1.59
CA ILE A 709 -39.80 -18.92 2.18
C ILE A 709 -40.67 -19.85 3.04
N ILE A 710 -41.60 -19.31 3.82
CA ILE A 710 -42.55 -20.11 4.61
C ILE A 710 -43.43 -20.98 3.70
N CYS A 711 -43.94 -20.40 2.60
CA CYS A 711 -44.78 -21.12 1.63
C CYS A 711 -44.01 -22.23 0.93
N THR A 712 -42.76 -21.99 0.51
CA THR A 712 -41.91 -23.03 -0.10
C THR A 712 -41.53 -24.12 0.90
N ARG A 713 -41.13 -23.77 2.14
CA ARG A 713 -40.81 -24.76 3.19
C ARG A 713 -42.03 -25.63 3.53
N LYS A 714 -43.23 -25.04 3.61
CA LYS A 714 -44.48 -25.81 3.82
C LYS A 714 -44.84 -26.69 2.63
N GLY A 715 -44.59 -26.23 1.40
CA GLY A 715 -44.77 -27.01 0.16
C GLY A 715 -43.85 -28.22 0.09
N ALA A 716 -42.55 -28.02 0.34
CA ALA A 716 -41.54 -29.08 0.36
C ALA A 716 -41.82 -30.12 1.46
N LYS A 717 -42.22 -29.68 2.67
CA LYS A 717 -42.67 -30.60 3.74
C LYS A 717 -43.90 -31.41 3.33
N LYS A 718 -44.77 -30.87 2.48
CA LYS A 718 -45.96 -31.57 1.96
C LYS A 718 -45.59 -32.61 0.89
N GLU A 719 -44.62 -32.33 0.02
CA GLU A 719 -44.08 -33.30 -0.94
C GLU A 719 -43.31 -34.44 -0.26
N ILE A 720 -42.47 -34.15 0.74
CA ILE A 720 -41.75 -35.17 1.53
C ILE A 720 -42.73 -36.06 2.30
N ALA A 721 -43.83 -35.49 2.83
CA ALA A 721 -44.90 -36.27 3.46
C ALA A 721 -45.65 -37.17 2.46
N HIS A 722 -45.80 -36.74 1.20
CA HIS A 722 -46.43 -37.54 0.15
C HIS A 722 -45.53 -38.70 -0.34
N VAL A 723 -44.20 -38.55 -0.27
CA VAL A 723 -43.23 -39.63 -0.54
C VAL A 723 -43.15 -40.63 0.62
N ARG A 724 -43.24 -40.17 1.88
CA ARG A 724 -43.33 -41.06 3.05
C ARG A 724 -44.64 -41.85 3.12
N SER A 725 -45.72 -41.39 2.49
CA SER A 725 -47.01 -42.11 2.47
C SER A 725 -47.03 -43.37 1.60
N ASN A 726 -45.99 -43.63 0.79
CA ASN A 726 -45.88 -44.80 -0.09
C ASN A 726 -44.93 -45.90 0.43
N GLY A 727 -44.52 -45.86 1.70
CA GLY A 727 -43.72 -46.90 2.36
C GLY A 727 -44.27 -47.20 3.75
N ASP A 728 -44.40 -48.48 4.07
CA ASP A 728 -45.21 -49.03 5.16
C ASP A 728 -45.04 -48.41 6.55
N VAL A 729 -46.18 -48.39 7.23
CA VAL A 729 -46.44 -47.95 8.60
C VAL A 729 -45.95 -49.00 9.60
N ILE A 730 -45.03 -48.62 10.50
CA ILE A 730 -44.94 -49.22 11.84
C ILE A 730 -45.01 -48.07 12.85
N PRO A 731 -46.13 -47.89 13.56
CA PRO A 731 -46.25 -46.90 14.62
C PRO A 731 -45.86 -47.59 15.93
N ASN A 732 -44.81 -47.12 16.60
CA ASN A 732 -44.61 -47.16 18.06
C ASN A 732 -43.19 -46.69 18.37
N LEU A 733 -43.03 -45.49 18.91
CA LEU A 733 -42.50 -45.24 20.25
C LEU A 733 -42.34 -43.72 20.45
N GLU A 734 -43.02 -43.19 21.45
CA GLU A 734 -42.88 -41.81 21.93
C GLU A 734 -41.46 -41.54 22.45
N MET A 735 -41.02 -40.30 22.29
CA MET A 735 -39.78 -39.75 22.83
C MET A 735 -39.66 -40.00 24.35
N THR A 736 -38.48 -40.46 24.77
CA THR A 736 -37.95 -40.15 26.10
C THR A 736 -36.47 -39.85 25.95
N GLU A 737 -36.07 -38.66 26.38
CA GLU A 737 -34.69 -38.19 26.49
C GLU A 737 -33.89 -39.10 27.43
N VAL A 738 -32.73 -39.63 27.00
CA VAL A 738 -31.59 -39.96 27.88
C VAL A 738 -30.28 -39.95 27.08
N SER A 739 -29.34 -39.12 27.53
CA SER A 739 -27.92 -39.05 27.12
C SER A 739 -27.12 -40.31 27.53
N THR A 740 -26.17 -40.81 26.71
CA THR A 740 -24.78 -41.17 27.09
C THR A 740 -23.97 -41.97 26.03
N ASN A 741 -22.65 -41.77 26.09
CA ASN A 741 -21.50 -42.20 25.27
C ASN A 741 -21.32 -43.71 24.91
N GLY A 742 -20.62 -43.96 23.78
CA GLY A 742 -19.46 -44.88 23.76
C GLY A 742 -19.39 -46.05 22.76
N SER A 743 -18.57 -45.88 21.70
CA SER A 743 -17.68 -46.85 21.00
C SER A 743 -18.15 -48.21 20.43
N GLY A 744 -17.79 -48.48 19.16
CA GLY A 744 -17.58 -49.85 18.62
C GLY A 744 -17.83 -50.01 17.10
N ALA A 745 -16.81 -50.39 16.33
CA ALA A 745 -16.81 -50.57 14.87
C ALA A 745 -17.37 -51.93 14.39
N THR A 746 -17.97 -51.99 13.18
CA THR A 746 -17.67 -52.96 12.09
C THR A 746 -18.58 -52.80 10.84
N LEU A 747 -17.92 -52.58 9.69
CA LEU A 747 -18.08 -53.13 8.32
C LEU A 747 -19.43 -53.09 7.54
N GLU A 748 -19.37 -52.30 6.45
CA GLU A 748 -19.72 -52.57 5.03
C GLU A 748 -21.12 -53.09 4.62
N ALA A 749 -21.87 -52.29 3.84
CA ALA A 749 -21.87 -52.36 2.36
C ALA A 749 -23.17 -51.79 1.73
N GLY A 750 -23.04 -50.69 0.98
CA GLY A 750 -23.71 -50.40 -0.29
C GLY A 750 -25.21 -50.07 -0.34
N GLN A 751 -25.55 -48.80 -0.66
CA GLN A 751 -26.43 -48.44 -1.78
C GLN A 751 -26.57 -46.92 -2.01
N THR A 752 -25.93 -46.45 -3.10
CA THR A 752 -26.41 -45.48 -4.11
C THR A 752 -27.09 -44.16 -3.69
N ILE A 753 -26.27 -43.09 -3.71
CA ILE A 753 -26.44 -41.80 -4.40
C ILE A 753 -27.89 -41.25 -4.51
N LYS A 754 -28.25 -40.35 -3.60
CA LYS A 754 -29.17 -39.23 -3.83
C LYS A 754 -28.71 -38.03 -3.01
N HIS A 755 -28.37 -36.94 -3.70
CA HIS A 755 -28.21 -35.56 -3.24
C HIS A 755 -28.28 -35.35 -1.72
N GLU A 756 -27.11 -35.35 -1.09
CA GLU A 756 -26.87 -34.55 0.12
C GLU A 756 -26.60 -33.13 -0.36
N GLU A 757 -27.66 -32.32 -0.46
CA GLU A 757 -27.49 -30.88 -0.32
C GLU A 757 -27.05 -30.66 1.13
N GLU A 758 -25.90 -30.01 1.29
CA GLU A 758 -25.40 -29.56 2.58
C GLU A 758 -26.53 -28.92 3.37
N GLU A 759 -26.75 -29.42 4.58
CA GLU A 759 -27.46 -28.73 5.63
C GLU A 759 -26.71 -27.40 5.90
N GLU A 760 -27.04 -26.34 5.15
CA GLU A 760 -27.19 -25.04 5.78
C GLU A 760 -28.13 -25.30 6.95
N GLU A 761 -27.64 -25.20 8.19
CA GLU A 761 -28.50 -25.09 9.37
C GLU A 761 -29.64 -24.17 8.99
N GLU A 762 -30.86 -24.70 8.80
CA GLU A 762 -31.98 -23.92 8.28
C GLU A 762 -32.14 -22.71 9.19
N GLU A 763 -31.70 -21.53 8.73
CA GLU A 763 -31.69 -20.34 9.59
C GLU A 763 -33.07 -20.22 10.26
N PRO A 764 -33.09 -20.06 11.59
CA PRO A 764 -34.34 -20.00 12.32
C PRO A 764 -35.17 -18.87 11.72
N MET A 765 -36.46 -19.13 11.50
CA MET A 765 -37.33 -18.19 10.80
C MET A 765 -37.29 -16.78 11.44
N SER A 766 -37.05 -16.70 12.76
CA SER A 766 -36.83 -15.43 13.48
C SER A 766 -35.67 -14.60 12.92
N GLU A 767 -34.54 -15.22 12.57
CA GLU A 767 -33.38 -14.52 12.01
C GLU A 767 -33.68 -13.97 10.61
N ILE A 768 -34.38 -14.73 9.78
CA ILE A 768 -34.83 -14.28 8.45
C ILE A 768 -35.76 -13.05 8.58
N TRP A 769 -36.70 -13.06 9.54
CA TRP A 769 -37.56 -11.91 9.80
C TRP A 769 -36.78 -10.67 10.27
N VAL A 770 -35.82 -10.86 11.19
CA VAL A 770 -34.99 -9.76 11.71
C VAL A 770 -34.09 -9.20 10.60
N HIS A 771 -33.40 -10.06 9.86
CA HIS A 771 -32.53 -9.66 8.75
C HIS A 771 -33.31 -8.89 7.67
N GLN A 772 -34.50 -9.40 7.28
CA GLN A 772 -35.32 -8.72 6.28
C GLN A 772 -35.87 -7.37 6.79
N ALA A 773 -36.21 -7.27 8.08
CA ALA A 773 -36.63 -6.01 8.69
C ALA A 773 -35.51 -4.97 8.68
N ILE A 774 -34.29 -5.37 9.06
CA ILE A 774 -33.10 -4.50 9.01
C ILE A 774 -32.86 -4.05 7.57
N HIS A 775 -32.82 -4.98 6.61
CA HIS A 775 -32.59 -4.67 5.20
C HIS A 775 -33.64 -3.69 4.63
N THR A 776 -34.93 -3.87 5.00
CA THR A 776 -36.02 -2.97 4.58
C THR A 776 -35.82 -1.55 5.13
N ILE A 777 -35.55 -1.43 6.43
CA ILE A 777 -35.35 -0.13 7.09
C ILE A 777 -34.10 0.57 6.55
N GLU A 778 -33.00 -0.18 6.43
CA GLU A 778 -31.75 0.32 5.90
C GLU A 778 -31.91 0.80 4.46
N TYR A 779 -32.58 0.04 3.59
CA TYR A 779 -32.76 0.45 2.20
C TYR A 779 -33.59 1.74 2.07
N VAL A 780 -34.70 1.86 2.80
CA VAL A 780 -35.57 3.06 2.74
C VAL A 780 -34.81 4.29 3.24
N LEU A 781 -34.15 4.21 4.40
CA LEU A 781 -33.37 5.32 4.96
C LEU A 781 -32.17 5.67 4.08
N SER A 782 -31.48 4.66 3.58
CA SER A 782 -30.32 4.84 2.69
C SER A 782 -30.72 5.47 1.36
N THR A 783 -31.91 5.20 0.84
CA THR A 783 -32.35 5.83 -0.42
C THR A 783 -32.46 7.36 -0.29
N ILE A 784 -32.92 7.86 0.86
CA ILE A 784 -32.97 9.30 1.16
C ILE A 784 -31.56 9.84 1.44
N SER A 785 -30.83 9.17 2.33
CA SER A 785 -29.48 9.58 2.75
C SER A 785 -28.49 9.61 1.57
N HIS A 786 -28.48 8.58 0.73
CA HIS A 786 -27.61 8.47 -0.43
C HIS A 786 -27.93 9.57 -1.44
N THR A 787 -29.20 9.85 -1.74
CA THR A 787 -29.56 10.95 -2.64
C THR A 787 -29.06 12.30 -2.13
N ALA A 788 -29.20 12.57 -0.83
CA ALA A 788 -28.68 13.79 -0.23
C ALA A 788 -27.13 13.84 -0.23
N SER A 789 -26.48 12.70 -0.05
CA SER A 789 -25.02 12.55 -0.07
C SER A 789 -24.38 13.02 -1.39
N TYR A 790 -25.08 12.88 -2.53
CA TYR A 790 -24.61 13.39 -3.82
C TYR A 790 -24.54 14.92 -3.91
N LEU A 791 -25.11 15.68 -2.97
CA LEU A 791 -24.92 17.13 -2.89
C LEU A 791 -23.45 17.52 -2.71
N ARG A 792 -22.58 16.59 -2.30
CA ARG A 792 -21.12 16.76 -2.31
C ARG A 792 -20.59 17.13 -3.70
N LEU A 793 -21.17 16.57 -4.77
CA LEU A 793 -20.77 16.89 -6.15
C LEU A 793 -20.84 18.41 -6.39
N TRP A 794 -21.94 19.02 -5.96
CA TRP A 794 -22.15 20.46 -6.04
C TRP A 794 -21.22 21.22 -5.09
N ALA A 795 -21.18 20.84 -3.81
CA ALA A 795 -20.45 21.58 -2.78
C ALA A 795 -18.95 21.69 -3.13
N LEU A 796 -18.32 20.58 -3.52
CA LEU A 796 -16.91 20.55 -3.89
C LEU A 796 -16.64 21.29 -5.20
N SER A 797 -17.53 21.16 -6.19
CA SER A 797 -17.44 21.89 -7.47
C SER A 797 -17.60 23.40 -7.31
N LEU A 798 -18.38 23.85 -6.33
CA LEU A 798 -18.51 25.27 -6.00
C LEU A 798 -17.26 25.75 -5.25
N ALA A 799 -16.80 25.01 -4.24
CA ALA A 799 -15.61 25.35 -3.48
C ALA A 799 -14.36 25.49 -4.38
N HIS A 800 -14.14 24.52 -5.28
CA HIS A 800 -13.02 24.55 -6.23
C HIS A 800 -13.04 25.79 -7.12
N ALA A 801 -14.20 26.11 -7.72
CA ALA A 801 -14.35 27.28 -8.57
C ALA A 801 -14.13 28.60 -7.80
N GLN A 802 -14.60 28.68 -6.56
CA GLN A 802 -14.42 29.88 -5.72
C GLN A 802 -12.98 30.03 -5.23
N LEU A 803 -12.31 28.95 -4.85
CA LEU A 803 -10.91 29.00 -4.43
C LEU A 803 -9.98 29.37 -5.60
N SER A 804 -10.25 28.84 -6.80
CA SER A 804 -9.56 29.25 -8.03
C SER A 804 -9.73 30.76 -8.30
N GLU A 805 -10.96 31.28 -8.15
CA GLU A 805 -11.27 32.70 -8.36
C GLU A 805 -10.60 33.62 -7.33
N VAL A 806 -10.60 33.24 -6.05
CA VAL A 806 -9.91 34.00 -4.99
C VAL A 806 -8.40 34.02 -5.23
N LEU A 807 -7.82 32.87 -5.61
CA LEU A 807 -6.39 32.76 -5.84
C LEU A 807 -5.95 33.57 -7.08
N TRP A 808 -6.78 33.63 -8.12
CA TRP A 808 -6.56 34.53 -9.26
C TRP A 808 -6.60 36.00 -8.85
N ASN A 809 -7.66 36.42 -8.16
CA ASN A 809 -7.89 37.83 -7.83
C ASN A 809 -6.93 38.36 -6.75
N MET A 810 -6.51 37.53 -5.79
CA MET A 810 -5.61 37.97 -4.72
C MET A 810 -4.13 37.90 -5.10
N VAL A 811 -3.71 36.88 -5.87
CA VAL A 811 -2.28 36.66 -6.16
C VAL A 811 -1.91 37.20 -7.54
N PHE A 812 -2.59 36.73 -8.59
CA PHE A 812 -2.18 37.02 -9.96
C PHE A 812 -2.57 38.44 -10.40
N GLN A 813 -3.75 38.92 -10.00
CA GLN A 813 -4.21 40.27 -10.33
C GLN A 813 -3.30 41.37 -9.75
N MET A 814 -2.70 41.15 -8.58
CA MET A 814 -1.76 42.12 -7.99
C MET A 814 -0.52 42.32 -8.87
N GLY A 815 -0.04 41.26 -9.52
CA GLY A 815 1.10 41.32 -10.46
C GLY A 815 0.80 42.08 -11.76
N LEU A 816 -0.48 42.20 -12.16
CA LEU A 816 -0.92 42.87 -13.39
C LEU A 816 -1.05 44.40 -13.24
N THR A 817 -0.90 44.96 -12.04
CA THR A 817 -1.14 46.39 -11.77
C THR A 817 0.04 47.30 -12.11
N VAL A 818 1.26 46.77 -12.24
CA VAL A 818 2.47 47.56 -12.44
C VAL A 818 2.87 47.58 -13.91
N GLU A 819 2.84 48.77 -14.52
CA GLU A 819 3.29 48.98 -15.90
C GLU A 819 4.82 49.17 -16.00
N GLY A 820 5.42 48.74 -17.12
CA GLY A 820 6.85 48.95 -17.45
C GLY A 820 7.74 47.70 -17.37
N TYR A 821 9.04 47.86 -17.65
CA TYR A 821 10.03 46.75 -17.66
C TYR A 821 10.18 46.07 -16.29
N ILE A 822 10.04 46.83 -15.21
CA ILE A 822 10.01 46.29 -13.83
C ILE A 822 8.77 45.41 -13.64
N GLY A 823 7.63 45.77 -14.24
CA GLY A 823 6.40 45.00 -14.22
C GLY A 823 6.56 43.58 -14.76
N VAL A 824 7.43 43.34 -15.75
CA VAL A 824 7.70 42.00 -16.29
C VAL A 824 8.31 41.07 -15.23
N VAL A 825 9.26 41.57 -14.43
CA VAL A 825 9.87 40.80 -13.34
C VAL A 825 8.85 40.53 -12.23
N TYR A 826 8.02 41.52 -11.90
CA TYR A 826 6.94 41.34 -10.93
C TYR A 826 5.91 40.30 -11.38
N ILE A 827 5.45 40.35 -12.64
CA ILE A 827 4.53 39.37 -13.21
C ILE A 827 5.14 37.97 -13.12
N TYR A 828 6.42 37.79 -13.45
CA TYR A 828 7.08 36.49 -13.40
C TYR A 828 7.11 35.91 -11.97
N VAL A 829 7.45 36.72 -10.97
CA VAL A 829 7.50 36.28 -9.56
C VAL A 829 6.10 35.94 -9.05
N PHE A 830 5.11 36.80 -9.28
CA PHE A 830 3.73 36.54 -8.85
C PHE A 830 3.11 35.36 -9.60
N PHE A 831 3.44 35.17 -10.88
CA PHE A 831 3.05 33.97 -11.63
C PHE A 831 3.66 32.70 -11.04
N ALA A 832 4.95 32.71 -10.67
CA ALA A 832 5.59 31.55 -10.05
C ALA A 832 4.92 31.17 -8.72
N VAL A 833 4.58 32.16 -7.89
CA VAL A 833 3.86 31.95 -6.63
C VAL A 833 2.43 31.44 -6.89
N TRP A 834 1.72 32.04 -7.83
CA TRP A 834 0.39 31.61 -8.25
C TRP A 834 0.40 30.15 -8.77
N ALA A 835 1.37 29.80 -9.62
CA ALA A 835 1.52 28.46 -10.17
C ALA A 835 1.85 27.41 -9.09
N LEU A 836 2.72 27.75 -8.13
CA LEU A 836 3.04 26.88 -7.00
C LEU A 836 1.80 26.57 -6.15
N PHE A 837 1.04 27.59 -5.76
CA PHE A 837 -0.18 27.38 -4.96
C PHE A 837 -1.28 26.68 -5.74
N THR A 838 -1.42 26.98 -7.04
CA THR A 838 -2.36 26.28 -7.92
C THR A 838 -2.04 24.79 -7.99
N LEU A 839 -0.78 24.42 -8.19
CA LEU A 839 -0.38 23.02 -8.28
C LEU A 839 -0.50 22.29 -6.94
N ALA A 840 -0.03 22.91 -5.85
CA ALA A 840 -0.02 22.27 -4.53
C ALA A 840 -1.41 22.16 -3.89
N ILE A 841 -2.20 23.25 -3.91
CA ILE A 841 -3.49 23.31 -3.22
C ILE A 841 -4.60 22.82 -4.16
N LEU A 842 -4.78 23.48 -5.31
CA LEU A 842 -5.92 23.21 -6.19
C LEU A 842 -5.77 21.86 -6.92
N VAL A 843 -4.62 21.57 -7.52
CA VAL A 843 -4.47 20.32 -8.28
C VAL A 843 -4.24 19.11 -7.36
N LEU A 844 -3.31 19.20 -6.41
CA LEU A 844 -2.93 18.04 -5.59
C LEU A 844 -3.88 17.81 -4.40
N MET A 845 -4.06 18.78 -3.50
CA MET A 845 -4.89 18.56 -2.29
C MET A 845 -6.38 18.48 -2.60
N GLU A 846 -6.94 19.42 -3.38
CA GLU A 846 -8.36 19.34 -3.73
C GLU A 846 -8.65 18.22 -4.72
N GLY A 847 -7.73 17.94 -5.66
CA GLY A 847 -7.83 16.77 -6.53
C GLY A 847 -7.89 15.46 -5.74
N LEU A 848 -7.07 15.30 -4.70
CA LEU A 848 -7.12 14.13 -3.81
C LEU A 848 -8.42 14.07 -3.00
N SER A 849 -8.91 15.21 -2.49
CA SER A 849 -10.18 15.30 -1.78
C SER A 849 -11.36 14.89 -2.68
N ALA A 850 -11.43 15.43 -3.89
CA ALA A 850 -12.43 15.07 -4.89
C ALA A 850 -12.34 13.58 -5.27
N PHE A 851 -11.12 13.05 -5.43
CA PHE A 851 -10.91 11.62 -5.67
C PHE A 851 -11.51 10.76 -4.54
N LEU A 852 -11.22 11.06 -3.27
CA LEU A 852 -11.75 10.29 -2.13
C LEU A 852 -13.28 10.41 -2.01
N HIS A 853 -13.85 11.58 -2.27
CA HIS A 853 -15.31 11.74 -2.27
C HIS A 853 -15.98 10.96 -3.40
N THR A 854 -15.35 10.86 -4.57
CA THR A 854 -15.88 10.06 -5.68
C THR A 854 -15.78 8.56 -5.40
N LEU A 855 -14.69 8.13 -4.77
CA LEU A 855 -14.50 6.76 -4.30
C LEU A 855 -15.58 6.40 -3.28
N ARG A 856 -15.84 7.30 -2.33
CA ARG A 856 -16.92 7.13 -1.35
C ARG A 856 -18.28 6.95 -2.04
N LEU A 857 -18.60 7.76 -3.06
CA LEU A 857 -19.85 7.63 -3.83
C LEU A 857 -20.02 6.26 -4.50
N HIS A 858 -18.92 5.60 -4.87
CA HIS A 858 -18.96 4.27 -5.47
C HIS A 858 -19.10 3.16 -4.42
N TRP A 859 -18.27 3.16 -3.37
CA TRP A 859 -18.33 2.14 -2.31
C TRP A 859 -19.64 2.22 -1.52
N VAL A 860 -19.96 3.45 -1.12
CA VAL A 860 -21.20 3.92 -0.51
C VAL A 860 -22.47 3.57 -1.24
N GLU A 861 -22.72 4.44 -2.21
CA GLU A 861 -24.03 4.66 -2.80
C GLU A 861 -24.29 3.75 -4.01
N PHE A 862 -23.24 3.29 -4.69
CA PHE A 862 -23.35 2.40 -5.86
C PHE A 862 -23.23 0.92 -5.50
N MET A 863 -22.16 0.51 -4.80
CA MET A 863 -21.88 -0.91 -4.51
C MET A 863 -22.87 -1.51 -3.51
N SER A 864 -23.33 -0.75 -2.50
CA SER A 864 -24.33 -1.24 -1.52
C SER A 864 -25.64 -1.77 -2.12
N LYS A 865 -25.92 -1.51 -3.40
CA LYS A 865 -27.16 -1.91 -4.07
C LYS A 865 -27.11 -3.29 -4.73
N PHE A 866 -25.92 -3.78 -5.09
CA PHE A 866 -25.80 -5.04 -5.84
C PHE A 866 -24.59 -5.89 -5.46
N TYR A 867 -23.64 -5.33 -4.70
CA TYR A 867 -22.37 -5.95 -4.35
C TYR A 867 -22.41 -6.47 -2.91
N ALA A 868 -22.32 -7.79 -2.75
CA ALA A 868 -22.29 -8.43 -1.44
C ALA A 868 -20.91 -8.40 -0.79
N GLY A 869 -19.84 -8.55 -1.58
CA GLY A 869 -18.46 -8.37 -1.13
C GLY A 869 -17.95 -9.41 -0.12
N GLN A 870 -18.49 -10.63 -0.12
CA GLN A 870 -18.17 -11.70 0.86
C GLN A 870 -17.18 -12.75 0.33
N GLY A 871 -16.54 -12.53 -0.83
CA GLY A 871 -15.62 -13.49 -1.41
C GLY A 871 -14.22 -13.45 -0.80
N TYR A 872 -13.36 -14.37 -1.22
CA TYR A 872 -11.92 -14.34 -0.96
C TYR A 872 -11.13 -14.35 -2.28
N PRO A 873 -9.95 -13.69 -2.33
CA PRO A 873 -9.20 -13.52 -3.56
C PRO A 873 -8.55 -14.83 -4.02
N PHE A 874 -8.46 -15.00 -5.34
CA PHE A 874 -7.62 -16.02 -5.93
C PHE A 874 -6.15 -15.61 -5.85
N GLU A 875 -5.39 -16.31 -5.01
CA GLU A 875 -3.94 -16.12 -4.88
C GLU A 875 -3.21 -17.33 -5.47
N PRO A 876 -2.81 -17.26 -6.75
CA PRO A 876 -2.10 -18.37 -7.37
C PRO A 876 -0.69 -18.50 -6.79
N PHE A 877 -0.26 -19.73 -6.61
CA PHE A 877 1.13 -20.07 -6.31
C PHE A 877 2.00 -19.77 -7.52
N SER A 878 2.70 -18.63 -7.51
CA SER A 878 3.61 -18.19 -8.57
C SER A 878 4.91 -17.65 -8.00
N PHE A 879 6.05 -18.12 -8.51
CA PHE A 879 7.36 -17.64 -8.03
C PHE A 879 7.57 -16.15 -8.28
N LYS A 880 7.03 -15.61 -9.38
CA LYS A 880 7.17 -14.18 -9.68
C LYS A 880 6.54 -13.32 -8.60
N LYS A 881 5.35 -13.69 -8.13
CA LYS A 881 4.62 -12.96 -7.09
C LYS A 881 5.37 -13.02 -5.75
N ILE A 882 5.88 -14.20 -5.39
CA ILE A 882 6.61 -14.43 -4.13
C ILE A 882 7.92 -13.62 -4.09
N LEU A 883 8.66 -13.58 -5.21
CA LEU A 883 9.89 -12.79 -5.32
C LEU A 883 9.61 -11.29 -5.26
N ASP A 884 8.53 -10.82 -5.90
CA ASP A 884 8.10 -9.42 -5.82
C ASP A 884 7.70 -9.04 -4.37
N GLU A 885 6.99 -9.92 -3.64
CA GLU A 885 6.58 -9.70 -2.23
C GLU A 885 7.77 -9.71 -1.25
N GLU A 886 8.76 -10.59 -1.44
CA GLU A 886 9.96 -10.62 -0.58
C GLU A 886 10.89 -9.42 -0.82
N GLU A 887 11.01 -8.94 -2.05
CA GLU A 887 11.77 -7.72 -2.33
C GLU A 887 11.13 -6.49 -1.67
N GLU A 888 9.79 -6.42 -1.61
CA GLU A 888 9.05 -5.35 -0.92
C GLU A 888 9.17 -5.43 0.62
N GLY A 889 9.34 -6.63 1.19
CA GLY A 889 9.45 -6.83 2.65
C GLY A 889 10.85 -6.64 3.23
N VAL A 890 11.88 -6.49 2.38
CA VAL A 890 13.30 -6.31 2.77
C VAL A 890 13.76 -4.85 2.64
N GLU A 891 13.00 -4.01 1.91
CA GLU A 891 13.16 -2.55 1.88
C GLU A 891 12.45 -1.86 3.05
#